data_AF-A0A8E0RK58-F1
#
_entry.id   AF-A0A8E0RK58-F1
#
_cell.length_a   1.000
_cell.length_b   1.000
_cell.length_c   1.000
_cell.angle_alpha   90.00
_cell.angle_beta   90.00
_cell.angle_gamma   90.00
#
_symmetry.space_group_name_H-M   'P 1'
#
loop_
_entity.id
_entity.type
_entity.pdbx_description
1 polymer ?
#
loop_
_entity_poly.entity_id
_entity_poly.type
_entity_poly.pdbx_seq_one_letter_code
_entity_poly.pdbx_strand_id
1 'polypeptide(L)'
;MKSLAELDISHLVDIVVCGDDPESRPKPDPFNARFICNKLNIKPEEAVMVGDTSTDMLFAKNGRFGLTVGVLSGIGQRDDLERTWQDSELSHGIETETQSKSAFHIVPSVADIIPLVLPDSSIPIHVIVQNRLSEPISFGNGENSLRLVILDKDGSLTNVHPRWSVWTEQLCSNLAEKTSPEIANQFLDILGYSPEMRKVTGGLLVDSSEVYIKETLGYLLMLNGYGLQDSSKLLKEIWFVPEHDLTDLVPGVVDTIHELKSKGILIAINSSDSRHACQAFLKHSKLGDCVDVVSSAEDAGRYPKPLPHTVYRIMNKLGVQPSPFTFSTSLLRDEKNKTMHFVANLFIQMVLRAASTTTSVGSAKPRTVHDYVIVGAGSAGCVLANRLSAPSPGKAQGSNSTVHILEAGPTDRGWSRWTIRMPAALMYNLYDDKYNWFYHTVPQRHMNNRVMYWPRGRVLGGSSSLNAMVYIRGHAMDYDRWEKEGAQGWNYANCLPYFRRGQTHELGADDYRGCDGPLFVSFGKTKHPLHKAWLEAGAEAGYPLTSDVNGYQQEGVGYFDMTVKDGHRWSASDAYLHPALKSRLNLSVTTGAMVTRVLFDKTRAIAVEYLKDGQLCEVDLFFYGQAHAQREIILSAGAINSPQILMLSGIGNADHLRSVGIDAWHHLPGVGQNLQDHLEVYVQQSCRQPVTLYKAQWRFPHVMIGIGLKWILFRQGWGATSHLETGGFIRSDPSIPHPNIQFHFLPSTIHDHGRKMGDQHAFQVHVGPMRPLSTGQILLDSKDPSKAPRIDANYMANEHDRAEMRACIRFSREIFAQPALAKEFAGAELSPGSDKTTDKDLDAFVRAMGDSAYHPSCTCRMGQYPDGRKVTEDERQARGYVGNGRIDAAVTRPDCKVWGLEGLRIVDASIMPSIISGNLNAPVMMLAERASDLILSEHTGQNLTLPSSKAKVWRPKHPERQRDGNPVVKLTS
;
A
#
# COMPACT_ATOMS: atom_id res chain seq x y z
N MET A 1 -36.06 32.87 1.97
CA MET A 1 -37.49 32.84 2.34
C MET A 1 -38.08 34.20 2.68
N LYS A 2 -37.54 34.99 3.64
CA LYS A 2 -38.07 36.32 4.00
C LYS A 2 -38.15 37.31 2.82
N SER A 3 -37.13 37.32 1.96
CA SER A 3 -37.09 38.14 0.74
C SER A 3 -38.07 37.69 -0.37
N LEU A 4 -38.48 36.41 -0.40
CA LEU A 4 -39.48 35.91 -1.36
C LEU A 4 -40.90 36.29 -0.95
N ALA A 5 -41.14 36.40 0.36
CA ALA A 5 -42.39 36.88 0.93
C ALA A 5 -42.51 38.41 0.83
N GLU A 6 -41.41 39.16 0.95
CA GLU A 6 -41.38 40.61 0.72
C GLU A 6 -41.62 41.01 -0.74
N LEU A 7 -41.43 40.06 -1.67
CA LEU A 7 -41.64 40.24 -3.12
C LEU A 7 -42.95 39.62 -3.64
N ASP A 8 -43.76 39.03 -2.76
CA ASP A 8 -45.03 38.33 -3.09
C ASP A 8 -44.94 37.32 -4.25
N ILE A 9 -43.81 36.62 -4.37
CA ILE A 9 -43.58 35.60 -5.40
C ILE A 9 -43.33 34.22 -4.81
N SER A 10 -43.39 34.07 -3.49
CA SER A 10 -43.17 32.79 -2.80
C SER A 10 -44.17 31.68 -3.18
N HIS A 11 -45.31 32.03 -3.76
CA HIS A 11 -46.31 31.09 -4.26
C HIS A 11 -46.04 30.61 -5.70
N LEU A 12 -45.05 31.20 -6.36
CA LEU A 12 -44.60 30.87 -7.72
C LEU A 12 -43.32 30.03 -7.71
N VAL A 13 -42.87 29.59 -6.53
CA VAL A 13 -41.59 28.91 -6.33
C VAL A 13 -41.84 27.55 -5.72
N ASP A 14 -41.80 26.50 -6.55
CA ASP A 14 -42.06 25.13 -6.12
C ASP A 14 -40.90 24.53 -5.30
N ILE A 15 -39.65 24.94 -5.57
CA ILE A 15 -38.44 24.49 -4.86
C ILE A 15 -37.42 25.63 -4.75
N VAL A 16 -36.90 25.83 -3.55
CA VAL A 16 -35.71 26.65 -3.27
C VAL A 16 -34.64 25.74 -2.69
N VAL A 17 -33.41 25.79 -3.22
CA VAL A 17 -32.27 25.05 -2.67
C VAL A 17 -31.31 26.06 -2.03
N CYS A 18 -31.04 25.96 -0.73
CA CYS A 18 -30.20 26.91 0.03
C CYS A 18 -28.98 26.20 0.66
N GLY A 19 -27.85 26.92 0.78
CA GLY A 19 -26.56 26.38 1.28
C GLY A 19 -26.43 26.26 2.81
N ASP A 20 -27.43 26.70 3.57
CA ASP A 20 -27.52 26.58 5.02
C ASP A 20 -28.33 25.35 5.49
N ASP A 21 -28.77 24.50 4.55
CA ASP A 21 -29.27 23.16 4.86
C ASP A 21 -28.11 22.20 5.17
N PRO A 22 -28.20 21.38 6.23
CA PRO A 22 -27.01 21.07 7.06
C PRO A 22 -26.16 19.92 6.50
N GLU A 23 -26.44 19.55 5.25
CA GLU A 23 -25.92 18.39 4.53
C GLU A 23 -25.56 18.68 3.08
N SER A 24 -25.64 19.92 2.61
CA SER A 24 -25.19 20.22 1.26
C SER A 24 -23.68 20.41 1.21
N ARG A 25 -23.06 19.80 0.21
CA ARG A 25 -22.00 20.43 -0.57
C ARG A 25 -22.25 20.18 -2.07
N PRO A 26 -21.39 20.70 -2.94
CA PRO A 26 -21.71 20.71 -4.37
C PRO A 26 -20.49 20.74 -5.35
N LYS A 27 -20.72 21.16 -6.60
CA LYS A 27 -20.58 20.44 -7.90
C LYS A 27 -19.65 21.21 -8.90
N PRO A 28 -19.38 20.80 -10.19
CA PRO A 28 -20.16 19.98 -11.14
C PRO A 28 -19.82 18.49 -11.13
N ASP A 29 -20.67 17.72 -10.46
CA ASP A 29 -20.76 16.26 -10.56
C ASP A 29 -22.03 15.86 -11.37
N PRO A 30 -21.99 14.72 -12.09
CA PRO A 30 -23.03 14.28 -13.05
C PRO A 30 -24.42 14.10 -12.43
N PHE A 31 -24.46 14.00 -11.10
CA PHE A 31 -25.66 13.92 -10.31
C PHE A 31 -26.37 15.28 -10.22
N ASN A 32 -25.78 16.45 -10.51
CA ASN A 32 -26.55 17.73 -10.61
C ASN A 32 -27.35 17.74 -11.88
N ALA A 33 -26.70 17.38 -12.98
CA ALA A 33 -27.33 17.17 -14.26
C ALA A 33 -28.54 16.24 -14.11
N ARG A 34 -28.32 15.05 -13.52
CA ARG A 34 -29.41 14.09 -13.26
C ARG A 34 -30.39 14.53 -12.17
N PHE A 35 -29.97 15.32 -11.19
CA PHE A 35 -30.86 15.86 -10.14
C PHE A 35 -31.76 16.96 -10.67
N ILE A 36 -31.26 17.88 -11.49
CA ILE A 36 -32.05 18.90 -12.19
C ILE A 36 -33.03 18.19 -13.13
N CYS A 37 -32.56 17.22 -13.92
CA CYS A 37 -33.42 16.36 -14.73
C CYS A 37 -34.50 15.66 -13.88
N ASN A 38 -34.15 14.99 -12.77
CA ASN A 38 -35.11 14.30 -11.91
C ASN A 38 -36.08 15.25 -11.18
N LYS A 39 -35.62 16.44 -10.76
CA LYS A 39 -36.44 17.47 -10.12
C LYS A 39 -37.44 18.09 -11.09
N LEU A 40 -37.02 18.27 -12.33
CA LEU A 40 -37.86 18.78 -13.41
C LEU A 40 -38.64 17.64 -14.13
N ASN A 41 -38.52 16.40 -13.66
CA ASN A 41 -39.13 15.20 -14.22
C ASN A 41 -38.86 15.02 -15.74
N ILE A 42 -37.61 15.24 -16.12
CA ILE A 42 -37.06 15.13 -17.47
C ILE A 42 -35.99 14.06 -17.47
N LYS A 43 -35.91 13.26 -18.52
CA LYS A 43 -34.83 12.27 -18.65
C LYS A 43 -33.55 12.98 -19.11
N PRO A 44 -32.35 12.59 -18.62
CA PRO A 44 -31.09 13.19 -19.08
C PRO A 44 -30.94 13.20 -20.61
N GLU A 45 -31.45 12.18 -21.29
CA GLU A 45 -31.42 12.04 -22.74
C GLU A 45 -32.29 13.09 -23.47
N GLU A 46 -33.18 13.79 -22.76
CA GLU A 46 -34.04 14.88 -23.22
C GLU A 46 -33.46 16.28 -22.88
N ALA A 47 -32.24 16.34 -22.34
CA ALA A 47 -31.57 17.56 -21.88
C ALA A 47 -30.33 17.94 -22.73
N VAL A 48 -30.06 19.25 -22.83
CA VAL A 48 -28.90 19.84 -23.51
C VAL A 48 -28.02 20.57 -22.50
N MET A 49 -26.70 20.38 -22.55
CA MET A 49 -25.72 21.25 -21.87
C MET A 49 -25.03 22.15 -22.89
N VAL A 50 -24.82 23.41 -22.53
CA VAL A 50 -23.98 24.36 -23.25
C VAL A 50 -22.92 24.90 -22.28
N GLY A 51 -21.64 24.75 -22.65
CA GLY A 51 -20.52 25.19 -21.82
C GLY A 51 -19.25 25.40 -22.67
N ASP A 52 -18.26 26.08 -22.13
CA ASP A 52 -17.08 26.55 -22.87
C ASP A 52 -15.76 25.98 -22.33
N THR A 53 -15.80 25.20 -21.24
CA THR A 53 -14.63 24.52 -20.67
C THR A 53 -14.71 23.00 -20.85
N SER A 54 -13.57 22.31 -20.81
CA SER A 54 -13.48 20.84 -20.82
C SER A 54 -14.24 20.21 -19.65
N THR A 55 -14.41 20.95 -18.55
CA THR A 55 -15.18 20.50 -17.38
C THR A 55 -16.67 20.43 -17.67
N ASP A 56 -17.22 21.40 -18.42
CA ASP A 56 -18.65 21.40 -18.79
C ASP A 56 -19.00 20.27 -19.73
N MET A 57 -18.05 19.97 -20.63
CA MET A 57 -18.15 18.84 -21.54
C MET A 57 -18.14 17.52 -20.77
N LEU A 58 -17.27 17.40 -19.77
CA LEU A 58 -17.20 16.23 -18.90
C LEU A 58 -18.48 16.08 -18.02
N PHE A 59 -19.05 17.18 -17.56
CA PHE A 59 -20.30 17.22 -16.80
C PHE A 59 -21.49 16.69 -17.61
N ALA A 60 -21.69 17.22 -18.82
CA ALA A 60 -22.77 16.81 -19.71
C ALA A 60 -22.66 15.34 -20.12
N LYS A 61 -21.44 14.91 -20.45
CA LYS A 61 -21.12 13.53 -20.83
C LYS A 61 -21.43 12.55 -19.70
N ASN A 62 -20.88 12.81 -18.51
CA ASN A 62 -21.11 11.93 -17.37
C ASN A 62 -22.59 11.96 -16.92
N GLY A 63 -23.26 13.11 -17.11
CA GLY A 63 -24.70 13.31 -16.88
C GLY A 63 -25.58 12.49 -17.81
N ARG A 64 -25.04 12.00 -18.94
CA ARG A 64 -25.72 11.33 -20.06
C ARG A 64 -26.73 12.23 -20.77
N PHE A 65 -26.34 13.47 -21.02
CA PHE A 65 -27.20 14.41 -21.72
C PHE A 65 -27.34 14.05 -23.19
N GLY A 66 -28.52 14.28 -23.76
CA GLY A 66 -28.83 13.94 -25.16
C GLY A 66 -28.01 14.76 -26.16
N LEU A 67 -27.62 15.98 -25.78
CA LEU A 67 -26.77 16.85 -26.57
C LEU A 67 -25.85 17.68 -25.67
N THR A 68 -24.59 17.84 -26.08
CA THR A 68 -23.62 18.72 -25.42
C THR A 68 -23.06 19.69 -26.45
N VAL A 69 -23.02 20.97 -26.13
CA VAL A 69 -22.55 22.03 -27.02
C VAL A 69 -21.36 22.72 -26.36
N GLY A 70 -20.19 22.56 -26.96
CA GLY A 70 -18.98 23.31 -26.60
C GLY A 70 -18.98 24.69 -27.25
N VAL A 71 -18.71 25.74 -26.47
CA VAL A 71 -18.60 27.12 -26.97
C VAL A 71 -17.13 27.55 -26.93
N LEU A 72 -16.58 28.04 -28.04
CA LEU A 72 -15.24 28.63 -28.05
C LEU A 72 -15.30 30.08 -27.59
N SER A 73 -15.28 30.28 -26.27
CA SER A 73 -15.36 31.60 -25.60
C SER A 73 -14.01 32.34 -25.54
N GLY A 74 -12.91 31.69 -25.96
CA GLY A 74 -11.54 32.18 -25.82
C GLY A 74 -10.76 31.62 -24.62
N ILE A 75 -11.41 30.80 -23.77
CA ILE A 75 -10.79 30.13 -22.62
C ILE A 75 -10.48 28.65 -22.88
N GLY A 76 -11.44 27.90 -23.42
CA GLY A 76 -11.20 26.54 -23.87
C GLY A 76 -10.46 26.55 -25.21
N GLN A 77 -9.31 25.87 -25.30
CA GLN A 77 -8.73 25.60 -26.61
C GLN A 77 -9.56 24.55 -27.33
N ARG A 78 -9.74 24.76 -28.64
CA ARG A 78 -10.42 23.80 -29.52
C ARG A 78 -9.87 22.39 -29.34
N ASP A 79 -8.54 22.26 -29.32
CA ASP A 79 -7.85 20.99 -29.17
C ASP A 79 -8.12 20.34 -27.81
N ASP A 80 -8.34 21.11 -26.73
CA ASP A 80 -8.61 20.57 -25.39
C ASP A 80 -10.07 20.12 -25.24
N LEU A 81 -11.02 20.86 -25.81
CA LEU A 81 -12.42 20.48 -25.88
C LEU A 81 -12.61 19.26 -26.81
N GLU A 82 -11.87 19.22 -27.94
CA GLU A 82 -11.78 18.07 -28.85
C GLU A 82 -11.13 16.86 -28.16
N ARG A 83 -9.99 17.02 -27.50
CA ARG A 83 -9.23 15.93 -26.87
C ARG A 83 -9.96 15.33 -25.66
N THR A 84 -10.59 16.16 -24.82
CA THR A 84 -11.43 15.69 -23.69
C THR A 84 -12.58 14.80 -24.18
N TRP A 85 -13.07 15.04 -25.39
CA TRP A 85 -14.06 14.19 -26.03
C TRP A 85 -13.46 13.00 -26.82
N GLN A 86 -12.29 13.15 -27.44
CA GLN A 86 -11.64 12.10 -28.24
C GLN A 86 -10.95 11.01 -27.40
N ASP A 87 -10.34 11.35 -26.26
CA ASP A 87 -9.73 10.43 -25.27
C ASP A 87 -10.77 9.64 -24.46
N SER A 88 -12.02 9.80 -24.86
CA SER A 88 -13.19 9.25 -24.24
C SER A 88 -13.59 8.03 -25.08
N GLU A 89 -13.27 6.84 -24.56
CA GLU A 89 -13.42 5.52 -25.21
C GLU A 89 -14.71 5.41 -26.05
N LEU A 90 -14.61 5.66 -27.35
CA LEU A 90 -15.56 5.31 -28.43
C LEU A 90 -15.12 5.82 -29.82
N SER A 91 -13.95 6.43 -29.97
CA SER A 91 -13.46 6.94 -31.26
C SER A 91 -12.76 5.89 -32.14
N HIS A 92 -12.72 4.61 -31.76
CA HIS A 92 -12.18 3.54 -32.62
C HIS A 92 -13.15 2.35 -32.74
N GLY A 93 -14.00 2.42 -33.77
CA GLY A 93 -14.64 1.27 -34.40
C GLY A 93 -16.17 1.25 -34.32
N ILE A 94 -16.83 1.67 -35.41
CA ILE A 94 -17.95 1.00 -36.12
C ILE A 94 -18.45 1.92 -37.25
N GLU A 95 -18.28 1.47 -38.50
CA GLU A 95 -19.15 1.87 -39.61
C GLU A 95 -20.51 1.17 -39.44
N THR A 96 -21.59 1.96 -39.40
CA THR A 96 -23.02 1.71 -39.74
C THR A 96 -23.53 0.25 -39.73
N GLU A 97 -24.61 -0.15 -39.03
CA GLU A 97 -25.98 0.42 -38.97
C GLU A 97 -26.67 -0.07 -37.67
N THR A 98 -27.05 0.77 -36.71
CA THR A 98 -28.36 1.43 -36.59
C THR A 98 -28.33 2.30 -35.31
N GLN A 99 -28.91 3.49 -35.39
CA GLN A 99 -28.57 4.67 -34.59
C GLN A 99 -29.19 4.72 -33.17
N SER A 100 -28.36 5.11 -32.20
CA SER A 100 -28.65 6.25 -31.29
C SER A 100 -27.30 6.87 -30.91
N LYS A 101 -26.91 7.89 -31.68
CA LYS A 101 -25.63 8.60 -31.59
C LYS A 101 -25.70 9.60 -30.43
N SER A 102 -24.79 9.53 -29.46
CA SER A 102 -24.34 10.77 -28.81
C SER A 102 -23.50 11.53 -29.85
N ALA A 103 -24.12 12.48 -30.55
CA ALA A 103 -23.44 13.22 -31.60
C ALA A 103 -22.50 14.26 -30.97
N PHE A 104 -21.20 14.06 -31.12
CA PHE A 104 -20.22 15.12 -30.99
C PHE A 104 -19.79 15.53 -32.37
N HIS A 105 -19.95 16.81 -32.66
CA HIS A 105 -19.44 17.42 -33.85
C HIS A 105 -18.51 18.55 -33.44
N ILE A 106 -17.22 18.33 -33.64
CA ILE A 106 -16.31 19.43 -33.89
C ILE A 106 -15.78 19.18 -35.31
N VAL A 107 -16.29 19.94 -36.27
CA VAL A 107 -16.00 19.74 -37.70
C VAL A 107 -15.32 20.98 -38.27
N PRO A 108 -14.13 20.83 -38.90
CA PRO A 108 -13.54 21.84 -39.76
C PRO A 108 -14.35 21.91 -41.08
N SER A 109 -14.82 23.10 -41.46
CA SER A 109 -15.34 23.40 -42.81
C SER A 109 -16.57 22.60 -43.32
N VAL A 110 -17.75 23.19 -43.09
CA VAL A 110 -19.03 23.18 -43.84
C VAL A 110 -19.29 22.04 -44.85
N ALA A 111 -20.04 21.04 -44.41
CA ALA A 111 -21.35 20.66 -44.96
C ALA A 111 -22.14 19.96 -43.83
N ASP A 112 -23.36 20.43 -43.55
CA ASP A 112 -24.37 19.85 -42.63
C ASP A 112 -24.33 20.13 -41.12
N ILE A 113 -23.33 20.82 -40.54
CA ILE A 113 -23.42 21.50 -39.22
C ILE A 113 -22.53 22.76 -39.26
N ILE A 114 -23.08 23.94 -38.94
CA ILE A 114 -22.31 25.19 -38.86
C ILE A 114 -21.66 25.28 -37.46
N PRO A 115 -20.32 25.45 -37.35
CA PRO A 115 -19.61 25.59 -36.08
C PRO A 115 -19.84 26.97 -35.45
N LEU A 116 -19.93 27.06 -34.11
CA LEU A 116 -19.65 28.32 -33.42
C LEU A 116 -18.21 28.34 -32.94
N VAL A 117 -17.40 28.90 -33.82
CA VAL A 117 -16.24 29.67 -33.38
C VAL A 117 -16.79 31.05 -32.99
N LEU A 118 -16.52 31.56 -31.79
CA LEU A 118 -16.61 32.99 -31.51
C LEU A 118 -15.19 33.57 -31.43
N PRO A 119 -14.50 33.82 -32.56
CA PRO A 119 -13.44 34.80 -32.58
C PRO A 119 -14.13 36.13 -32.91
N ASP A 120 -14.52 36.88 -31.88
CA ASP A 120 -15.23 38.16 -32.02
C ASP A 120 -16.59 38.09 -32.78
N SER A 121 -17.67 38.09 -32.01
CA SER A 121 -18.93 38.81 -32.31
C SER A 121 -19.85 38.43 -33.50
N SER A 122 -19.72 37.29 -34.21
CA SER A 122 -20.45 37.14 -35.50
C SER A 122 -21.59 36.11 -35.64
N ILE A 123 -21.89 35.21 -34.68
CA ILE A 123 -23.11 34.37 -34.75
C ILE A 123 -23.84 34.30 -33.38
N PRO A 124 -25.04 34.89 -33.26
CA PRO A 124 -25.85 34.82 -32.04
C PRO A 124 -26.36 33.41 -31.72
N ILE A 125 -26.43 33.05 -30.44
CA ILE A 125 -26.98 31.76 -29.96
C ILE A 125 -28.46 31.53 -30.38
N HIS A 126 -29.22 32.60 -30.68
CA HIS A 126 -30.61 32.50 -31.18
C HIS A 126 -30.69 31.84 -32.55
N VAL A 127 -29.70 32.05 -33.41
CA VAL A 127 -29.67 31.47 -34.77
C VAL A 127 -29.51 29.95 -34.70
N ILE A 128 -28.79 29.45 -33.69
CA ILE A 128 -28.52 28.02 -33.46
C ILE A 128 -29.79 27.31 -32.99
N VAL A 129 -30.44 27.93 -32.01
CA VAL A 129 -31.63 27.41 -31.36
C VAL A 129 -32.83 27.48 -32.30
N GLN A 130 -32.97 28.55 -33.09
CA GLN A 130 -34.02 28.65 -34.11
C GLN A 130 -33.86 27.60 -35.21
N ASN A 131 -32.66 27.41 -35.76
CA ASN A 131 -32.42 26.44 -36.84
C ASN A 131 -32.62 24.97 -36.40
N ARG A 132 -32.36 24.63 -35.12
CA ARG A 132 -32.58 23.29 -34.56
C ARG A 132 -34.00 23.04 -34.10
N LEU A 133 -34.74 24.08 -33.68
CA LEU A 133 -36.14 23.96 -33.27
C LEU A 133 -37.11 24.01 -34.46
N SER A 134 -36.67 24.46 -35.63
CA SER A 134 -37.45 24.42 -36.88
C SER A 134 -37.42 23.06 -37.58
N GLU A 135 -36.46 22.18 -37.24
CA GLU A 135 -36.42 20.80 -37.74
C GLU A 135 -36.91 19.82 -36.67
N PRO A 136 -37.75 18.82 -37.02
CA PRO A 136 -38.16 17.80 -36.05
C PRO A 136 -36.93 16.97 -35.66
N ILE A 137 -36.46 17.14 -34.42
CA ILE A 137 -35.33 16.38 -33.89
C ILE A 137 -35.78 14.93 -33.68
N SER A 138 -35.54 14.09 -34.69
CA SER A 138 -35.77 12.64 -34.61
C SER A 138 -34.65 11.97 -33.82
N PHE A 139 -34.88 11.76 -32.52
CA PHE A 139 -34.14 10.74 -31.78
C PHE A 139 -34.90 9.41 -31.96
N GLY A 140 -34.18 8.35 -32.35
CA GLY A 140 -34.77 7.07 -32.74
C GLY A 140 -35.82 6.56 -31.73
N ASN A 141 -37.00 6.27 -32.29
CA ASN A 141 -38.21 5.73 -31.66
C ASN A 141 -38.96 6.65 -30.67
N GLY A 142 -39.87 7.46 -31.22
CA GLY A 142 -41.07 8.00 -30.55
C GLY A 142 -40.86 9.26 -29.70
N GLU A 143 -41.36 10.40 -30.21
CA GLU A 143 -41.64 11.68 -29.51
C GLU A 143 -40.81 11.97 -28.24
N ASN A 144 -39.53 12.33 -28.38
CA ASN A 144 -38.78 13.02 -27.32
C ASN A 144 -38.42 14.44 -27.80
N SER A 145 -39.25 15.42 -27.42
CA SER A 145 -38.95 16.84 -27.59
C SER A 145 -37.85 17.28 -26.61
N LEU A 146 -37.03 18.27 -26.99
CA LEU A 146 -36.10 18.92 -26.06
C LEU A 146 -36.88 19.52 -24.88
N ARG A 147 -36.53 19.19 -23.62
CA ARG A 147 -37.28 19.67 -22.44
C ARG A 147 -36.46 20.48 -21.43
N LEU A 148 -35.12 20.41 -21.46
CA LEU A 148 -34.23 21.14 -20.55
C LEU A 148 -32.96 21.62 -21.26
N VAL A 149 -32.55 22.86 -20.99
CA VAL A 149 -31.26 23.44 -21.40
C VAL A 149 -30.50 23.91 -20.16
N ILE A 150 -29.24 23.50 -20.01
CA ILE A 150 -28.35 23.93 -18.93
C ILE A 150 -27.22 24.77 -19.52
N LEU A 151 -26.97 25.94 -18.94
CA LEU A 151 -26.04 26.95 -19.43
C LEU A 151 -24.98 27.25 -18.36
N ASP A 152 -23.70 27.28 -18.74
CA ASP A 152 -22.70 27.98 -17.93
C ASP A 152 -22.91 29.49 -18.05
N LYS A 153 -22.79 30.22 -16.95
CA LYS A 153 -22.99 31.67 -16.95
C LYS A 153 -21.80 32.39 -17.59
N ASP A 154 -20.59 31.92 -17.30
CA ASP A 154 -19.38 32.47 -17.85
C ASP A 154 -19.07 31.70 -19.13
N GLY A 155 -18.81 32.41 -20.24
CA GLY A 155 -18.49 31.78 -21.52
C GLY A 155 -19.66 31.28 -22.36
N SER A 156 -20.82 30.98 -21.77
CA SER A 156 -22.06 30.72 -22.52
C SER A 156 -23.08 31.86 -22.48
N LEU A 157 -23.12 32.66 -21.40
CA LEU A 157 -24.00 33.84 -21.30
C LEU A 157 -23.23 35.17 -21.34
N THR A 158 -21.96 35.18 -20.92
CA THR A 158 -21.11 36.38 -20.87
C THR A 158 -19.73 36.14 -21.48
N ASN A 159 -19.14 37.16 -22.10
CA ASN A 159 -17.77 37.08 -22.61
C ASN A 159 -16.77 37.12 -21.45
N VAL A 160 -15.89 36.13 -21.36
CA VAL A 160 -15.05 35.93 -20.16
C VAL A 160 -13.84 36.86 -20.12
N HIS A 161 -13.36 37.35 -21.27
CA HIS A 161 -12.21 38.27 -21.29
C HIS A 161 -12.55 39.69 -20.81
N PRO A 162 -13.57 40.40 -21.35
CA PRO A 162 -13.94 41.74 -20.88
C PRO A 162 -14.29 41.71 -19.39
N ARG A 163 -15.06 40.70 -19.00
CA ARG A 163 -15.52 40.47 -17.63
C ARG A 163 -14.40 40.46 -16.60
N TRP A 164 -13.38 39.64 -16.80
CA TRP A 164 -12.31 39.50 -15.81
C TRP A 164 -11.17 40.50 -16.01
N SER A 165 -11.02 41.10 -17.19
CA SER A 165 -9.91 42.02 -17.48
C SER A 165 -9.90 43.26 -16.59
N VAL A 166 -11.00 44.00 -16.55
CA VAL A 166 -11.10 45.25 -15.77
C VAL A 166 -10.95 44.98 -14.27
N TRP A 167 -11.60 43.93 -13.77
CA TRP A 167 -11.49 43.53 -12.38
C TRP A 167 -10.07 43.11 -12.01
N THR A 168 -9.43 42.28 -12.84
CA THR A 168 -8.07 41.77 -12.57
C THR A 168 -7.04 42.89 -12.60
N GLU A 169 -7.12 43.78 -13.59
CA GLU A 169 -6.22 44.95 -13.68
C GLU A 169 -6.39 45.89 -12.48
N GLN A 170 -7.63 46.18 -12.09
CA GLN A 170 -7.91 47.05 -10.95
C GLN A 170 -7.49 46.41 -9.61
N LEU A 171 -7.74 45.11 -9.44
CA LEU A 171 -7.34 44.36 -8.25
C LEU A 171 -5.82 44.29 -8.12
N CYS A 172 -5.11 43.99 -9.21
CA CYS A 172 -3.65 43.91 -9.21
C CYS A 172 -2.99 45.29 -9.13
N SER A 173 -3.61 46.34 -9.66
CA SER A 173 -3.19 47.73 -9.44
C SER A 173 -3.29 48.11 -7.95
N ASN A 174 -4.43 47.83 -7.31
CA ASN A 174 -4.62 48.07 -5.88
C ASN A 174 -3.64 47.25 -5.03
N LEU A 175 -3.38 45.99 -5.43
CA LEU A 175 -2.40 45.12 -4.78
C LEU A 175 -0.97 45.69 -4.92
N ALA A 176 -0.59 46.17 -6.09
CA ALA A 176 0.72 46.77 -6.33
C ALA A 176 0.93 48.05 -5.51
N GLU A 177 -0.10 48.92 -5.43
CA GLU A 177 -0.05 50.16 -4.64
C GLU A 177 0.08 49.90 -3.14
N LYS A 178 -0.61 48.87 -2.63
CA LYS A 178 -0.67 48.56 -1.19
C LYS A 178 0.43 47.61 -0.73
N THR A 179 1.10 46.92 -1.64
CA THR A 179 2.15 45.94 -1.32
C THR A 179 3.41 46.17 -2.16
N SER A 180 3.55 45.49 -3.31
CA SER A 180 4.63 45.68 -4.27
C SER A 180 4.20 45.22 -5.66
N PRO A 181 4.76 45.80 -6.74
CA PRO A 181 4.53 45.32 -8.11
C PRO A 181 4.85 43.83 -8.31
N GLU A 182 5.85 43.31 -7.58
CA GLU A 182 6.28 41.91 -7.67
C GLU A 182 5.19 40.94 -7.17
N ILE A 183 4.52 41.26 -6.07
CA ILE A 183 3.40 40.45 -5.53
C ILE A 183 2.19 40.51 -6.46
N ALA A 184 1.92 41.68 -7.04
CA ALA A 184 0.84 41.84 -8.01
C ALA A 184 1.09 41.01 -9.28
N ASN A 185 2.32 40.98 -9.79
CA ASN A 185 2.70 40.15 -10.93
C ASN A 185 2.60 38.64 -10.62
N GLN A 186 3.06 38.20 -9.44
CA GLN A 186 2.88 36.81 -9.00
C GLN A 186 1.39 36.43 -8.93
N PHE A 187 0.54 37.36 -8.50
CA PHE A 187 -0.89 37.12 -8.44
C PHE A 187 -1.54 37.09 -9.84
N LEU A 188 -1.10 37.94 -10.76
CA LEU A 188 -1.54 37.92 -12.17
C LEU A 188 -1.25 36.56 -12.84
N ASP A 189 -0.07 36.00 -12.59
CA ASP A 189 0.31 34.68 -13.09
C ASP A 189 -0.57 33.56 -12.52
N ILE A 190 -0.88 33.62 -11.22
CA ILE A 190 -1.77 32.65 -10.54
C ILE A 190 -3.21 32.73 -11.09
N LEU A 191 -3.70 33.95 -11.33
CA LEU A 191 -5.01 34.18 -11.95
C LEU A 191 -5.06 33.66 -13.40
N GLY A 192 -3.90 33.55 -14.06
CA GLY A 192 -3.75 33.13 -15.46
C GLY A 192 -4.25 34.20 -16.45
N TYR A 193 -4.05 35.47 -16.11
CA TYR A 193 -4.41 36.62 -16.93
C TYR A 193 -3.17 37.26 -17.58
N SER A 194 -3.25 37.60 -18.86
CA SER A 194 -2.21 38.32 -19.61
C SER A 194 -2.59 39.81 -19.74
N PRO A 195 -1.88 40.73 -19.04
CA PRO A 195 -2.12 42.18 -19.16
C PRO A 195 -1.79 42.72 -20.56
N GLU A 196 -0.76 42.17 -21.21
CA GLU A 196 -0.31 42.57 -22.55
C GLU A 196 -1.38 42.31 -23.62
N MET A 197 -2.08 41.18 -23.50
CA MET A 197 -3.16 40.80 -24.43
C MET A 197 -4.55 41.20 -23.93
N ARG A 198 -4.66 41.70 -22.68
CA ARG A 198 -5.89 41.88 -21.91
C ARG A 198 -6.82 40.67 -21.98
N LYS A 199 -6.25 39.46 -21.87
CA LYS A 199 -6.96 38.18 -22.04
C LYS A 199 -6.70 37.22 -20.88
N VAL A 200 -7.73 36.45 -20.53
CA VAL A 200 -7.62 35.28 -19.66
C VAL A 200 -7.04 34.13 -20.49
N THR A 201 -5.95 33.53 -20.01
CA THR A 201 -5.15 32.52 -20.73
C THR A 201 -5.16 31.13 -20.06
N GLY A 202 -5.87 30.98 -18.94
CA GLY A 202 -5.96 29.79 -18.09
C GLY A 202 -6.02 30.19 -16.61
N GLY A 203 -5.74 29.27 -15.68
CA GLY A 203 -5.50 29.61 -14.26
C GLY A 203 -6.76 29.74 -13.38
N LEU A 204 -6.60 30.32 -12.19
CA LEU A 204 -7.67 30.32 -11.19
C LEU A 204 -8.95 31.06 -11.63
N LEU A 205 -8.86 32.03 -12.56
CA LEU A 205 -10.04 32.72 -13.12
C LEU A 205 -10.98 31.78 -13.90
N VAL A 206 -10.49 30.62 -14.32
CA VAL A 206 -11.22 29.62 -15.12
C VAL A 206 -11.67 28.42 -14.29
N ASP A 207 -10.84 28.02 -13.32
CA ASP A 207 -10.95 26.72 -12.67
C ASP A 207 -11.44 26.80 -11.21
N SER A 208 -11.52 27.99 -10.63
CA SER A 208 -11.72 28.18 -9.19
C SER A 208 -12.78 29.22 -8.84
N SER A 209 -13.37 29.07 -7.66
CA SER A 209 -14.35 30.04 -7.16
C SER A 209 -13.69 31.35 -6.70
N GLU A 210 -14.45 32.45 -6.75
CA GLU A 210 -14.04 33.76 -6.22
C GLU A 210 -13.47 33.68 -4.78
N VAL A 211 -14.09 32.84 -3.93
CA VAL A 211 -13.68 32.62 -2.54
C VAL A 211 -12.27 32.02 -2.47
N TYR A 212 -11.97 31.07 -3.34
CA TYR A 212 -10.66 30.42 -3.41
C TYR A 212 -9.58 31.36 -3.94
N ILE A 213 -9.91 32.20 -4.92
CA ILE A 213 -9.02 33.24 -5.45
C ILE A 213 -8.67 34.23 -4.33
N LYS A 214 -9.66 34.64 -3.51
CA LYS A 214 -9.46 35.53 -2.36
C LYS A 214 -8.57 34.93 -1.28
N GLU A 215 -8.79 33.65 -0.94
CA GLU A 215 -7.95 32.94 0.03
C GLU A 215 -6.52 32.77 -0.51
N THR A 216 -6.35 32.49 -1.80
CA THR A 216 -5.04 32.39 -2.46
C THR A 216 -4.26 33.71 -2.39
N LEU A 217 -4.94 34.84 -2.58
CA LEU A 217 -4.32 36.16 -2.36
C LEU A 217 -3.86 36.32 -0.90
N GLY A 218 -4.66 35.86 0.06
CA GLY A 218 -4.30 35.87 1.47
C GLY A 218 -3.04 35.07 1.78
N TYR A 219 -2.93 33.87 1.20
CA TYR A 219 -1.74 33.05 1.32
C TYR A 219 -0.53 33.66 0.62
N LEU A 220 -0.71 34.26 -0.56
CA LEU A 220 0.36 34.95 -1.27
C LEU A 220 0.94 36.11 -0.45
N LEU A 221 0.10 36.89 0.21
CA LEU A 221 0.52 37.95 1.13
C LEU A 221 1.32 37.38 2.31
N MET A 222 0.85 36.28 2.92
CA MET A 222 1.57 35.63 4.03
C MET A 222 2.93 35.07 3.62
N LEU A 223 3.01 34.46 2.42
CA LEU A 223 4.27 33.95 1.86
C LEU A 223 5.29 35.06 1.57
N ASN A 224 4.81 36.27 1.30
CA ASN A 224 5.64 37.46 1.07
C ASN A 224 5.87 38.29 2.35
N GLY A 225 5.69 37.68 3.54
CA GLY A 225 6.12 38.26 4.82
C GLY A 225 5.09 39.12 5.54
N TYR A 226 3.85 39.24 5.03
CA TYR A 226 2.78 39.94 5.72
C TYR A 226 2.18 39.03 6.82
N GLY A 227 2.09 39.54 8.06
CA GLY A 227 1.48 38.79 9.17
C GLY A 227 0.01 38.45 8.89
N LEU A 228 -0.58 37.51 9.63
CA LEU A 228 -1.98 37.10 9.44
C LEU A 228 -2.97 38.27 9.60
N GLN A 229 -2.70 39.17 10.55
CA GLN A 229 -3.53 40.36 10.78
C GLN A 229 -3.37 41.40 9.66
N ASP A 230 -2.14 41.62 9.20
CA ASP A 230 -1.84 42.56 8.11
C ASP A 230 -2.39 42.06 6.77
N SER A 231 -2.24 40.76 6.49
CA SER A 231 -2.83 40.10 5.31
C SER A 231 -4.35 40.20 5.33
N SER A 232 -4.98 39.99 6.49
CA SER A 232 -6.44 40.13 6.64
C SER A 232 -6.93 41.57 6.46
N LYS A 233 -6.13 42.56 6.87
CA LYS A 233 -6.43 43.99 6.68
C LYS A 233 -6.27 44.39 5.21
N LEU A 234 -5.15 44.02 4.58
CA LEU A 234 -4.87 44.26 3.17
C LEU A 234 -5.94 43.61 2.27
N LEU A 235 -6.33 42.36 2.55
CA LEU A 235 -7.41 41.69 1.82
C LEU A 235 -8.74 42.45 1.89
N LYS A 236 -9.06 43.12 3.02
CA LYS A 236 -10.29 43.92 3.13
C LYS A 236 -10.21 45.24 2.37
N GLU A 237 -9.01 45.81 2.22
CA GLU A 237 -8.79 47.06 1.50
C GLU A 237 -8.69 46.85 -0.02
N ILE A 238 -8.13 45.71 -0.46
CA ILE A 238 -7.82 45.41 -1.86
C ILE A 238 -8.97 44.67 -2.54
N TRP A 239 -9.63 43.73 -1.86
CA TRP A 239 -10.62 42.85 -2.48
C TRP A 239 -11.98 43.53 -2.67
N PHE A 240 -12.50 43.47 -3.89
CA PHE A 240 -13.88 43.85 -4.23
C PHE A 240 -14.49 42.81 -5.17
N VAL A 241 -15.82 42.72 -5.18
CA VAL A 241 -16.56 41.81 -6.07
C VAL A 241 -16.63 42.45 -7.45
N PRO A 242 -16.39 41.71 -8.55
CA PRO A 242 -16.56 42.25 -9.90
C PRO A 242 -17.99 42.75 -10.12
N GLU A 243 -18.16 43.98 -10.60
CA GLU A 243 -19.47 44.47 -11.04
C GLU A 243 -19.83 43.87 -12.41
N HIS A 244 -21.11 43.50 -12.59
CA HIS A 244 -21.60 42.93 -13.85
C HIS A 244 -22.06 44.04 -14.80
N ASP A 245 -21.30 44.32 -15.87
CA ASP A 245 -21.77 45.19 -16.95
C ASP A 245 -22.60 44.38 -17.96
N LEU A 246 -23.75 44.93 -18.37
CA LEU A 246 -24.65 44.30 -19.34
C LEU A 246 -24.13 44.35 -20.77
N THR A 247 -23.08 45.13 -21.03
CA THR A 247 -22.37 45.18 -22.32
C THR A 247 -21.66 43.88 -22.67
N ASP A 248 -21.48 42.97 -21.71
CA ASP A 248 -20.72 41.73 -21.86
C ASP A 248 -21.58 40.50 -22.21
N LEU A 249 -22.89 40.68 -22.36
CA LEU A 249 -23.81 39.62 -22.78
C LEU A 249 -23.49 39.14 -24.19
N VAL A 250 -23.49 37.83 -24.39
CA VAL A 250 -23.38 37.25 -25.74
C VAL A 250 -24.58 37.74 -26.58
N PRO A 251 -24.37 38.40 -27.73
CA PRO A 251 -25.46 38.97 -28.52
C PRO A 251 -26.55 37.96 -28.85
N GLY A 252 -27.81 38.34 -28.64
CA GLY A 252 -28.99 37.54 -28.94
C GLY A 252 -29.29 36.38 -27.97
N VAL A 253 -28.51 36.19 -26.90
CA VAL A 253 -28.74 35.12 -25.91
C VAL A 253 -30.04 35.28 -25.13
N VAL A 254 -30.41 36.52 -24.84
CA VAL A 254 -31.64 36.83 -24.10
C VAL A 254 -32.87 36.41 -24.90
N ASP A 255 -32.95 36.83 -26.17
CA ASP A 255 -34.06 36.49 -27.06
C ASP A 255 -34.18 34.96 -27.28
N THR A 256 -33.05 34.26 -27.29
CA THR A 256 -32.99 32.79 -27.39
C THR A 256 -33.62 32.10 -26.19
N ILE A 257 -33.26 32.55 -24.99
CA ILE A 257 -33.73 31.99 -23.72
C ILE A 257 -35.25 32.23 -23.59
N HIS A 258 -35.72 33.41 -24.00
CA HIS A 258 -37.15 33.71 -24.09
C HIS A 258 -37.88 32.81 -25.10
N GLU A 259 -37.28 32.56 -26.26
CA GLU A 259 -37.87 31.66 -27.27
C GLU A 259 -37.93 30.20 -26.78
N LEU A 260 -36.86 29.69 -26.19
CA LEU A 260 -36.82 28.35 -25.57
C LEU A 260 -37.93 28.22 -24.52
N LYS A 261 -38.06 29.24 -23.67
CA LYS A 261 -39.09 29.27 -22.63
C LYS A 261 -40.50 29.30 -23.22
N SER A 262 -40.73 30.06 -24.30
CA SER A 262 -42.03 30.11 -25.00
C SER A 262 -42.45 28.77 -25.60
N LYS A 263 -41.49 27.88 -25.88
CA LYS A 263 -41.72 26.51 -26.38
C LYS A 263 -41.86 25.47 -25.26
N GLY A 264 -41.92 25.91 -23.99
CA GLY A 264 -42.09 25.06 -22.83
C GLY A 264 -40.83 24.32 -22.38
N ILE A 265 -39.65 24.76 -22.84
CA ILE A 265 -38.35 24.18 -22.49
C ILE A 265 -37.87 24.81 -21.19
N LEU A 266 -37.42 23.99 -20.25
CA LEU A 266 -36.89 24.43 -18.96
C LEU A 266 -35.43 24.86 -19.09
N ILE A 267 -35.01 25.82 -18.27
CA ILE A 267 -33.71 26.46 -18.39
C ILE A 267 -33.03 26.49 -17.04
N ALA A 268 -31.79 25.99 -16.95
CA ALA A 268 -31.00 26.00 -15.74
C ALA A 268 -29.64 26.67 -15.97
N ILE A 269 -29.13 27.33 -14.93
CA ILE A 269 -27.79 27.92 -14.91
C ILE A 269 -26.93 27.17 -13.90
N ASN A 270 -25.70 26.83 -14.30
CA ASN A 270 -24.71 26.26 -13.42
C ASN A 270 -23.42 27.07 -13.53
N SER A 271 -23.03 27.74 -12.45
CA SER A 271 -21.93 28.70 -12.44
C SER A 271 -21.04 28.55 -11.21
N SER A 272 -19.77 28.93 -11.37
CA SER A 272 -18.78 29.06 -10.29
C SER A 272 -18.79 30.44 -9.60
N ASP A 273 -19.74 31.29 -9.99
CA ASP A 273 -20.00 32.61 -9.40
C ASP A 273 -20.86 32.57 -8.16
N SER A 274 -20.71 33.58 -7.31
CA SER A 274 -21.54 33.75 -6.12
C SER A 274 -23.05 33.76 -6.47
N ARG A 275 -23.92 33.30 -5.57
CA ARG A 275 -25.37 33.25 -5.75
C ARG A 275 -25.91 34.65 -5.92
N HIS A 276 -25.34 35.59 -5.18
CA HIS A 276 -25.63 37.01 -5.32
C HIS A 276 -25.26 37.50 -6.73
N ALA A 277 -24.08 37.16 -7.23
CA ALA A 277 -23.63 37.49 -8.59
C ALA A 277 -24.53 36.86 -9.66
N CYS A 278 -24.89 35.57 -9.51
CA CYS A 278 -25.80 34.88 -10.42
C CYS A 278 -27.19 35.51 -10.44
N GLN A 279 -27.74 35.88 -9.27
CA GLN A 279 -29.05 36.53 -9.16
C GLN A 279 -29.04 37.97 -9.67
N ALA A 280 -27.99 38.73 -9.38
CA ALA A 280 -27.78 40.06 -9.92
C ALA A 280 -27.70 39.99 -11.45
N PHE A 281 -26.90 39.09 -11.99
CA PHE A 281 -26.80 38.85 -13.43
C PHE A 281 -28.18 38.54 -14.04
N LEU A 282 -28.95 37.63 -13.46
CA LEU A 282 -30.30 37.26 -13.95
C LEU A 282 -31.29 38.42 -13.93
N LYS A 283 -31.24 39.26 -12.90
CA LYS A 283 -32.09 40.45 -12.76
C LYS A 283 -31.74 41.51 -13.79
N HIS A 284 -30.45 41.78 -13.98
CA HIS A 284 -29.97 42.81 -14.92
C HIS A 284 -30.16 42.37 -16.38
N SER A 285 -29.98 41.08 -16.69
CA SER A 285 -30.17 40.51 -18.03
C SER A 285 -31.64 40.23 -18.38
N LYS A 286 -32.59 40.45 -17.46
CA LYS A 286 -34.03 40.14 -17.61
C LYS A 286 -34.30 38.67 -17.92
N LEU A 287 -33.49 37.77 -17.36
CA LEU A 287 -33.59 36.32 -17.52
C LEU A 287 -34.15 35.60 -16.30
N GLY A 288 -34.39 36.32 -15.20
CA GLY A 288 -34.86 35.74 -13.93
C GLY A 288 -36.15 34.94 -14.04
N ASP A 289 -37.12 35.40 -14.84
CA ASP A 289 -38.41 34.71 -15.03
C ASP A 289 -38.34 33.54 -16.02
N CYS A 290 -37.20 33.39 -16.72
CA CYS A 290 -36.98 32.36 -17.71
C CYS A 290 -36.13 31.19 -17.20
N VAL A 291 -35.42 31.38 -16.09
CA VAL A 291 -34.46 30.41 -15.54
C VAL A 291 -35.08 29.70 -14.35
N ASP A 292 -35.33 28.40 -14.53
CA ASP A 292 -36.03 27.53 -13.58
C ASP A 292 -35.14 27.11 -12.40
N VAL A 293 -33.82 27.00 -12.58
CA VAL A 293 -32.87 26.57 -11.54
C VAL A 293 -31.52 27.25 -11.69
N VAL A 294 -30.87 27.61 -10.56
CA VAL A 294 -29.49 28.14 -10.52
C VAL A 294 -28.64 27.33 -9.54
N SER A 295 -27.42 26.99 -9.95
CA SER A 295 -26.34 26.42 -9.13
C SER A 295 -25.15 27.42 -9.16
N SER A 296 -24.66 27.83 -7.99
CA SER A 296 -23.66 28.91 -7.78
C SER A 296 -22.40 28.45 -7.01
N ALA A 297 -21.46 29.35 -6.68
CA ALA A 297 -20.19 29.08 -5.97
C ALA A 297 -20.32 28.78 -4.48
N GLU A 298 -21.30 29.39 -3.81
CA GLU A 298 -21.69 29.05 -2.45
C GLU A 298 -22.41 27.70 -2.46
N ASP A 299 -23.02 27.37 -3.60
CA ASP A 299 -23.30 26.00 -4.01
C ASP A 299 -22.07 25.36 -4.69
N ALA A 300 -20.81 25.69 -4.34
CA ALA A 300 -19.55 24.97 -4.68
C ALA A 300 -18.68 24.63 -3.44
N GLY A 301 -18.76 25.42 -2.36
CA GLY A 301 -18.16 25.14 -1.04
C GLY A 301 -16.64 24.93 -1.03
N ARG A 302 -15.84 26.01 -1.08
CA ARG A 302 -14.37 26.10 -0.86
C ARG A 302 -13.42 25.15 -1.63
N TYR A 303 -13.89 24.31 -2.55
CA TYR A 303 -13.03 23.43 -3.35
C TYR A 303 -12.94 23.91 -4.81
N PRO A 304 -11.78 23.81 -5.49
CA PRO A 304 -11.73 23.76 -6.94
C PRO A 304 -12.29 22.42 -7.44
N LYS A 305 -12.82 22.41 -8.68
CA LYS A 305 -13.38 21.24 -9.38
C LYS A 305 -12.51 19.96 -9.17
N PRO A 306 -13.03 18.76 -8.74
CA PRO A 306 -14.03 18.43 -7.69
C PRO A 306 -13.64 17.28 -6.67
N LEU A 307 -14.39 17.08 -5.54
CA LEU A 307 -14.23 15.96 -4.54
C LEU A 307 -15.54 15.31 -3.94
N PRO A 308 -15.55 14.04 -3.44
CA PRO A 308 -16.75 13.16 -3.28
C PRO A 308 -17.52 13.13 -1.93
N HIS A 309 -16.94 13.55 -0.81
CA HIS A 309 -17.43 13.31 0.56
C HIS A 309 -18.71 14.08 1.01
N THR A 310 -19.44 14.62 0.06
CA THR A 310 -20.56 15.54 0.19
C THR A 310 -21.92 14.85 0.15
N VAL A 311 -21.99 13.78 -0.63
CA VAL A 311 -23.20 13.05 -0.99
C VAL A 311 -23.73 12.25 0.20
N TYR A 312 -22.83 11.79 1.07
CA TYR A 312 -23.17 10.93 2.19
C TYR A 312 -23.92 11.66 3.31
N ARG A 313 -23.77 12.99 3.40
CA ARG A 313 -24.53 13.77 4.38
C ARG A 313 -26.01 13.77 3.98
N ILE A 314 -26.36 14.12 2.75
CA ILE A 314 -27.73 14.21 2.21
C ILE A 314 -28.61 12.97 2.45
N MET A 315 -28.01 11.78 2.49
CA MET A 315 -28.74 10.53 2.73
C MET A 315 -29.24 10.40 4.18
N ASN A 316 -28.61 11.11 5.13
CA ASN A 316 -28.90 10.98 6.57
C ASN A 316 -30.06 11.87 7.06
N LYS A 317 -30.30 13.08 6.52
CA LYS A 317 -31.48 13.89 6.94
C LYS A 317 -32.77 13.57 6.19
N LEU A 318 -32.72 12.89 5.05
CA LEU A 318 -33.91 12.63 4.23
C LEU A 318 -34.57 11.27 4.48
N GLY A 319 -33.99 10.42 5.33
CA GLY A 319 -34.69 9.22 5.82
C GLY A 319 -35.10 8.20 4.74
N VAL A 320 -34.34 8.05 3.65
CA VAL A 320 -34.63 7.08 2.58
C VAL A 320 -33.45 6.13 2.34
N GLN A 321 -33.74 4.83 2.33
CA GLN A 321 -32.83 3.71 2.02
C GLN A 321 -32.91 3.35 0.52
N PRO A 322 -31.79 3.10 -0.19
CA PRO A 322 -31.84 2.77 -1.61
C PRO A 322 -32.06 1.26 -1.88
N SER A 323 -32.92 0.97 -2.85
CA SER A 323 -33.16 -0.33 -3.48
C SER A 323 -32.11 -0.61 -4.59
N PRO A 324 -31.75 -1.88 -4.89
CA PRO A 324 -30.68 -2.23 -5.83
C PRO A 324 -31.11 -2.12 -7.31
N PHE A 325 -30.28 -1.52 -8.17
CA PHE A 325 -30.49 -1.40 -9.63
C PHE A 325 -29.40 -2.15 -10.43
N THR A 326 -29.80 -2.88 -11.47
CA THR A 326 -29.00 -3.70 -12.41
C THR A 326 -28.92 -3.05 -13.81
N PHE A 327 -27.78 -3.14 -14.50
CA PHE A 327 -27.61 -2.67 -15.90
C PHE A 327 -27.62 -3.83 -16.91
N SER A 328 -28.32 -3.64 -18.04
CA SER A 328 -28.48 -4.58 -19.15
C SER A 328 -27.38 -4.40 -20.21
N THR A 329 -26.82 -5.51 -20.69
CA THR A 329 -25.78 -5.60 -21.73
C THR A 329 -26.38 -6.18 -23.02
N SER A 330 -26.63 -5.38 -24.06
CA SER A 330 -27.13 -5.90 -25.33
C SER A 330 -26.83 -5.07 -26.59
N LEU A 331 -25.68 -4.41 -26.67
CA LEU A 331 -25.20 -3.82 -27.92
C LEU A 331 -23.70 -4.12 -28.07
N LEU A 332 -23.26 -4.39 -29.30
CA LEU A 332 -21.92 -4.80 -29.77
C LEU A 332 -21.77 -6.30 -30.10
N ARG A 333 -22.36 -6.69 -31.24
CA ARG A 333 -21.77 -7.63 -32.21
C ARG A 333 -22.07 -7.09 -33.61
N ASP A 334 -21.08 -6.54 -34.31
CA ASP A 334 -20.83 -6.93 -35.69
C ASP A 334 -19.38 -6.63 -36.11
N GLU A 335 -18.79 -7.56 -36.85
CA GLU A 335 -17.40 -7.62 -37.29
C GLU A 335 -17.32 -7.33 -38.79
N LYS A 336 -16.41 -6.45 -39.24
CA LYS A 336 -15.60 -6.59 -40.47
C LYS A 336 -14.73 -5.35 -40.75
N ASN A 337 -13.44 -5.42 -40.44
CA ASN A 337 -12.37 -5.33 -41.46
C ASN A 337 -10.97 -5.42 -40.82
N LYS A 338 -10.17 -6.34 -41.35
CA LYS A 338 -8.87 -6.77 -40.82
C LYS A 338 -7.72 -6.12 -41.58
N THR A 339 -7.04 -5.18 -40.95
CA THR A 339 -5.60 -4.94 -41.15
C THR A 339 -4.94 -4.60 -39.81
N MET A 340 -4.74 -5.61 -38.95
CA MET A 340 -3.90 -5.52 -37.74
C MET A 340 -3.54 -6.93 -37.23
N HIS A 341 -2.60 -7.58 -37.91
CA HIS A 341 -2.14 -8.95 -37.63
C HIS A 341 -1.05 -9.06 -36.54
N PHE A 342 -0.90 -8.05 -35.68
CA PHE A 342 0.02 -8.10 -34.52
C PHE A 342 -0.72 -8.12 -33.16
N VAL A 343 -2.03 -7.83 -33.15
CA VAL A 343 -2.89 -7.87 -31.94
C VAL A 343 -3.76 -9.15 -31.88
N ALA A 344 -3.86 -9.90 -32.98
CA ALA A 344 -4.77 -11.04 -33.14
C ALA A 344 -4.38 -12.33 -32.37
N ASN A 345 -3.14 -12.49 -31.91
CA ASN A 345 -2.73 -13.71 -31.19
C ASN A 345 -3.06 -13.69 -29.68
N LEU A 346 -3.46 -12.55 -29.11
CA LEU A 346 -3.86 -12.46 -27.71
C LEU A 346 -5.36 -12.80 -27.51
N PHE A 347 -6.17 -12.74 -28.57
CA PHE A 347 -7.63 -12.91 -28.48
C PHE A 347 -8.13 -14.33 -28.79
N ILE A 348 -7.34 -15.15 -29.52
CA ILE A 348 -7.71 -16.52 -29.92
C ILE A 348 -7.67 -17.52 -28.75
N GLN A 349 -6.98 -17.21 -27.64
CA GLN A 349 -6.94 -18.07 -26.46
C GLN A 349 -8.12 -17.87 -25.47
N MET A 350 -8.89 -16.77 -25.57
CA MET A 350 -9.91 -16.45 -24.56
C MET A 350 -11.34 -16.86 -24.89
N VAL A 351 -11.68 -17.17 -26.15
CA VAL A 351 -13.08 -17.50 -26.53
C VAL A 351 -13.32 -19.00 -26.78
N LEU A 352 -12.29 -19.85 -26.86
CA LEU A 352 -12.47 -21.31 -26.95
C LEU A 352 -12.97 -21.99 -25.66
N ARG A 353 -13.43 -21.24 -24.64
CA ARG A 353 -13.83 -21.82 -23.35
C ARG A 353 -15.19 -21.44 -22.76
N ALA A 354 -16.08 -20.80 -23.51
CA ALA A 354 -17.45 -20.63 -23.00
C ALA A 354 -18.52 -20.55 -24.08
N ALA A 355 -18.52 -21.50 -25.01
CA ALA A 355 -19.75 -21.94 -25.64
C ALA A 355 -20.18 -23.26 -25.01
N SER A 356 -20.93 -23.21 -23.91
CA SER A 356 -21.95 -24.22 -23.58
C SER A 356 -22.74 -23.84 -22.32
N THR A 357 -24.07 -23.83 -22.51
CA THR A 357 -25.15 -24.09 -21.54
C THR A 357 -25.52 -23.02 -20.52
N THR A 358 -26.55 -22.26 -20.92
CA THR A 358 -27.70 -21.77 -20.14
C THR A 358 -28.16 -22.65 -18.96
N THR A 359 -28.47 -22.06 -17.79
CA THR A 359 -29.80 -22.09 -17.12
C THR A 359 -29.83 -21.38 -15.74
N SER A 360 -30.98 -20.73 -15.47
CA SER A 360 -31.58 -20.25 -14.20
C SER A 360 -31.06 -19.02 -13.42
N VAL A 361 -32.00 -18.07 -13.27
CA VAL A 361 -32.23 -16.95 -12.34
C VAL A 361 -31.44 -16.95 -11.00
N GLY A 362 -30.80 -15.81 -10.64
CA GLY A 362 -30.32 -15.50 -9.27
C GLY A 362 -29.49 -14.21 -9.09
N SER A 363 -30.00 -13.25 -8.30
CA SER A 363 -29.38 -12.14 -7.51
C SER A 363 -28.16 -11.32 -8.00
N ALA A 364 -28.22 -9.98 -7.83
CA ALA A 364 -27.13 -9.00 -7.99
C ALA A 364 -25.83 -9.36 -7.23
N LYS A 365 -24.64 -9.02 -7.78
CA LYS A 365 -23.35 -9.19 -7.10
C LYS A 365 -23.21 -8.17 -5.95
N PRO A 366 -23.03 -8.60 -4.69
CA PRO A 366 -22.94 -7.74 -3.52
C PRO A 366 -21.59 -7.01 -3.42
N ARG A 367 -21.60 -5.75 -2.93
CA ARG A 367 -20.39 -5.09 -2.39
C ARG A 367 -19.97 -5.84 -1.13
N THR A 368 -18.76 -6.40 -1.12
CA THR A 368 -18.26 -7.21 0.00
C THR A 368 -17.65 -6.31 1.07
N VAL A 369 -18.38 -6.14 2.17
CA VAL A 369 -17.93 -5.43 3.37
C VAL A 369 -17.07 -6.37 4.22
N HIS A 370 -15.96 -5.86 4.74
CA HIS A 370 -15.07 -6.60 5.63
C HIS A 370 -14.86 -5.86 6.95
N ASP A 371 -14.84 -6.59 8.06
CA ASP A 371 -14.49 -6.05 9.38
C ASP A 371 -12.98 -5.90 9.50
N TYR A 372 -12.22 -6.82 8.91
CA TYR A 372 -10.76 -6.75 8.85
C TYR A 372 -10.26 -6.85 7.42
N VAL A 373 -9.39 -5.92 7.03
CA VAL A 373 -8.59 -6.03 5.80
C VAL A 373 -7.14 -6.23 6.18
N ILE A 374 -6.59 -7.40 5.83
CA ILE A 374 -5.20 -7.76 6.08
C ILE A 374 -4.40 -7.51 4.81
N VAL A 375 -3.34 -6.71 4.91
CA VAL A 375 -2.45 -6.40 3.80
C VAL A 375 -1.22 -7.30 3.86
N GLY A 376 -1.15 -8.29 2.98
CA GLY A 376 -0.09 -9.29 2.90
C GLY A 376 -0.51 -10.63 3.52
N ALA A 377 -0.50 -11.69 2.71
CA ALA A 377 -0.69 -13.07 3.14
C ALA A 377 0.64 -13.75 3.51
N GLY A 378 1.50 -13.02 4.21
CA GLY A 378 2.73 -13.55 4.80
C GLY A 378 2.49 -14.37 6.07
N SER A 379 3.57 -14.68 6.81
CA SER A 379 3.49 -15.48 8.03
C SER A 379 2.49 -14.94 9.05
N ALA A 380 2.52 -13.64 9.33
CA ALA A 380 1.57 -13.00 10.24
C ALA A 380 0.16 -12.90 9.67
N GLY A 381 0.02 -12.49 8.41
CA GLY A 381 -1.28 -12.32 7.76
C GLY A 381 -2.08 -13.61 7.69
N CYS A 382 -1.44 -14.76 7.43
CA CYS A 382 -2.10 -16.07 7.47
C CYS A 382 -2.64 -16.43 8.87
N VAL A 383 -1.87 -16.14 9.93
CA VAL A 383 -2.29 -16.37 11.32
C VAL A 383 -3.48 -15.48 11.67
N LEU A 384 -3.38 -14.18 11.40
CA LEU A 384 -4.46 -13.22 11.65
C LEU A 384 -5.74 -13.59 10.90
N ALA A 385 -5.62 -13.95 9.62
CA ALA A 385 -6.76 -14.39 8.81
C ALA A 385 -7.47 -15.58 9.45
N ASN A 386 -6.72 -16.55 9.98
CA ASN A 386 -7.31 -17.67 10.70
C ASN A 386 -7.92 -17.22 12.05
N ARG A 387 -7.22 -16.46 12.88
CA ARG A 387 -7.71 -16.14 14.22
C ARG A 387 -8.91 -15.18 14.20
N LEU A 388 -8.87 -14.15 13.36
CA LEU A 388 -9.93 -13.13 13.29
C LEU A 388 -11.20 -13.62 12.57
N SER A 389 -11.09 -14.59 11.67
CA SER A 389 -12.25 -15.21 11.02
C SER A 389 -12.88 -16.34 11.83
N ALA A 390 -12.23 -16.79 12.92
CA ALA A 390 -12.76 -17.84 13.78
C ALA A 390 -13.99 -17.35 14.56
N PRO A 391 -14.87 -18.27 15.02
CA PRO A 391 -15.98 -17.93 15.89
C PRO A 391 -15.51 -17.16 17.12
N SER A 392 -16.07 -15.96 17.34
CA SER A 392 -15.69 -15.11 18.47
C SER A 392 -16.44 -15.52 19.74
N PRO A 393 -15.76 -15.70 20.89
CA PRO A 393 -16.43 -15.87 22.19
C PRO A 393 -17.30 -14.64 22.49
N GLY A 394 -18.54 -14.85 22.95
CA GLY A 394 -19.44 -13.77 23.36
C GLY A 394 -20.21 -13.05 22.25
N LYS A 395 -19.97 -13.35 20.95
CA LYS A 395 -20.87 -12.92 19.86
C LYS A 395 -21.98 -13.97 19.66
N ALA A 396 -23.19 -13.51 19.32
CA ALA A 396 -24.30 -14.40 18.98
C ALA A 396 -23.91 -15.36 17.84
N GLN A 397 -24.37 -16.61 17.93
CA GLN A 397 -24.02 -17.66 16.98
C GLN A 397 -24.44 -17.24 15.55
N GLY A 398 -23.45 -17.04 14.67
CA GLY A 398 -23.65 -16.54 13.30
C GLY A 398 -23.13 -15.12 13.01
N SER A 399 -22.63 -14.38 14.01
CA SER A 399 -22.06 -13.02 13.84
C SER A 399 -20.52 -13.02 13.83
N ASN A 400 -19.91 -13.84 12.98
CA ASN A 400 -18.45 -13.90 12.86
C ASN A 400 -17.91 -12.71 12.06
N SER A 401 -16.74 -12.21 12.46
CA SER A 401 -16.09 -11.10 11.77
C SER A 401 -15.71 -11.51 10.34
N THR A 402 -15.95 -10.62 9.39
CA THR A 402 -15.60 -10.80 7.98
C THR A 402 -14.16 -10.35 7.74
N VAL A 403 -13.35 -11.19 7.09
CA VAL A 403 -11.92 -10.95 6.88
C VAL A 403 -11.59 -11.04 5.40
N HIS A 404 -10.91 -10.02 4.87
CA HIS A 404 -10.33 -10.04 3.54
C HIS A 404 -8.82 -9.90 3.62
N ILE A 405 -8.09 -10.64 2.78
CA ILE A 405 -6.64 -10.53 2.68
C ILE A 405 -6.22 -10.25 1.25
N LEU A 406 -5.33 -9.25 1.09
CA LEU A 406 -4.74 -8.86 -0.17
C LEU A 406 -3.29 -9.33 -0.22
N GLU A 407 -2.91 -10.09 -1.24
CA GLU A 407 -1.55 -10.59 -1.44
C GLU A 407 -1.05 -10.21 -2.83
N ALA A 408 0.12 -9.57 -2.88
CA ALA A 408 0.76 -9.17 -4.15
C ALA A 408 1.18 -10.38 -4.99
N GLY A 409 1.63 -11.45 -4.33
CA GLY A 409 2.04 -12.68 -4.99
C GLY A 409 0.91 -13.59 -5.44
N PRO A 410 1.25 -14.65 -6.21
CA PRO A 410 0.29 -15.67 -6.61
C PRO A 410 -0.05 -16.61 -5.44
N THR A 411 -0.98 -17.54 -5.68
CA THR A 411 -1.18 -18.70 -4.81
C THR A 411 0.07 -19.58 -4.73
N ASP A 412 0.28 -20.26 -3.61
CA ASP A 412 1.31 -21.28 -3.35
C ASP A 412 0.90 -22.71 -3.76
N ARG A 413 -0.35 -22.89 -4.23
CA ARG A 413 -0.88 -24.18 -4.68
C ARG A 413 -0.87 -24.34 -6.20
N GLY A 414 -0.80 -25.59 -6.65
CA GLY A 414 -0.85 -25.96 -8.08
C GLY A 414 0.24 -26.95 -8.46
N TRP A 415 0.06 -27.60 -9.63
CA TRP A 415 1.00 -28.63 -10.12
C TRP A 415 2.42 -28.09 -10.31
N SER A 416 2.55 -26.84 -10.76
CA SER A 416 3.84 -26.17 -10.97
C SER A 416 4.52 -25.68 -9.68
N ARG A 417 3.93 -25.91 -8.50
CA ARG A 417 4.41 -25.39 -7.20
C ARG A 417 5.11 -26.43 -6.33
N TRP A 418 5.54 -27.53 -6.94
CA TRP A 418 6.29 -28.57 -6.24
C TRP A 418 7.61 -28.04 -5.64
N THR A 419 8.24 -27.02 -6.23
CA THR A 419 9.47 -26.38 -5.70
C THR A 419 9.26 -25.64 -4.38
N ILE A 420 8.04 -25.14 -4.12
CA ILE A 420 7.68 -24.56 -2.83
C ILE A 420 7.50 -25.68 -1.80
N ARG A 421 6.84 -26.78 -2.20
CA ARG A 421 6.48 -27.87 -1.30
C ARG A 421 7.63 -28.79 -0.93
N MET A 422 8.58 -29.02 -1.83
CA MET A 422 9.73 -29.89 -1.58
C MET A 422 10.80 -29.13 -0.78
N PRO A 423 11.07 -29.52 0.48
CA PRO A 423 12.05 -28.83 1.34
C PRO A 423 13.41 -28.55 0.68
N ALA A 424 14.01 -29.53 0.00
CA ALA A 424 15.32 -29.37 -0.63
C ALA A 424 15.33 -28.45 -1.87
N ALA A 425 14.17 -28.10 -2.44
CA ALA A 425 14.08 -27.20 -3.58
C ALA A 425 14.05 -25.71 -3.21
N LEU A 426 14.30 -25.35 -1.94
CA LEU A 426 14.15 -23.97 -1.47
C LEU A 426 14.87 -22.94 -2.36
N MET A 427 16.07 -23.26 -2.84
CA MET A 427 16.89 -22.35 -3.67
C MET A 427 16.23 -22.03 -5.02
N TYR A 428 15.45 -22.95 -5.60
CA TYR A 428 14.79 -22.73 -6.90
C TYR A 428 13.83 -21.53 -6.86
N ASN A 429 13.24 -21.22 -5.70
CA ASN A 429 12.30 -20.11 -5.56
C ASN A 429 12.99 -18.76 -5.29
N LEU A 430 14.33 -18.75 -5.21
CA LEU A 430 15.14 -17.55 -4.94
C LEU A 430 15.90 -17.05 -6.18
N TYR A 431 15.75 -17.69 -7.35
CA TYR A 431 16.52 -17.33 -8.55
C TYR A 431 15.96 -16.15 -9.33
N ASP A 432 14.64 -15.96 -9.29
CA ASP A 432 13.92 -14.96 -10.06
C ASP A 432 12.90 -14.23 -9.18
N ASP A 433 12.12 -13.35 -9.80
CA ASP A 433 11.09 -12.55 -9.16
C ASP A 433 9.71 -13.24 -9.11
N LYS A 434 9.60 -14.49 -9.54
CA LYS A 434 8.30 -15.15 -9.73
C LYS A 434 7.52 -15.31 -8.44
N TYR A 435 8.19 -15.73 -7.36
CA TYR A 435 7.62 -15.88 -6.01
C TYR A 435 8.33 -15.03 -4.97
N ASN A 436 9.17 -14.13 -5.45
CA ASN A 436 10.17 -13.44 -4.66
C ASN A 436 10.22 -11.99 -5.12
N TRP A 437 10.27 -11.06 -4.17
CA TRP A 437 10.38 -9.64 -4.49
C TRP A 437 11.71 -9.28 -5.15
N PHE A 438 12.75 -10.11 -4.96
CA PHE A 438 14.04 -9.97 -5.62
C PHE A 438 14.73 -8.61 -5.34
N TYR A 439 14.61 -8.13 -4.08
CA TYR A 439 15.15 -6.84 -3.70
C TYR A 439 16.67 -6.78 -3.70
N HIS A 440 17.19 -5.55 -3.78
CA HIS A 440 18.60 -5.25 -3.65
C HIS A 440 18.78 -4.07 -2.68
N THR A 441 19.87 -4.11 -1.90
CA THR A 441 20.25 -2.98 -1.05
C THR A 441 20.81 -1.83 -1.87
N VAL A 442 20.86 -0.63 -1.30
CA VAL A 442 21.80 0.39 -1.77
C VAL A 442 23.26 -0.09 -1.55
N PRO A 443 24.27 0.50 -2.22
CA PRO A 443 25.67 0.19 -1.95
C PRO A 443 26.00 0.29 -0.46
N GLN A 444 26.45 -0.82 0.13
CA GLN A 444 26.70 -0.91 1.57
C GLN A 444 28.10 -0.36 1.90
N ARG A 445 28.14 0.85 2.48
CA ARG A 445 29.37 1.64 2.72
C ARG A 445 30.48 0.87 3.43
N HIS A 446 30.10 0.03 4.39
CA HIS A 446 31.02 -0.75 5.23
C HIS A 446 31.25 -2.16 4.72
N MET A 447 30.67 -2.53 3.57
CA MET A 447 30.76 -3.85 2.95
C MET A 447 31.32 -3.74 1.53
N ASN A 448 32.39 -2.94 1.35
CA ASN A 448 33.03 -2.67 0.07
C ASN A 448 32.08 -2.14 -1.02
N ASN A 449 31.07 -1.35 -0.64
CA ASN A 449 30.04 -0.80 -1.54
C ASN A 449 29.26 -1.88 -2.33
N ARG A 450 29.20 -3.11 -1.82
CA ARG A 450 28.39 -4.18 -2.42
C ARG A 450 26.92 -3.79 -2.44
N VAL A 451 26.27 -4.07 -3.56
CA VAL A 451 24.81 -4.13 -3.68
C VAL A 451 24.40 -5.56 -3.36
N MET A 452 23.72 -5.75 -2.24
CA MET A 452 23.43 -7.08 -1.69
C MET A 452 22.03 -7.53 -2.08
N TYR A 453 21.88 -8.81 -2.36
CA TYR A 453 20.63 -9.42 -2.80
C TYR A 453 19.77 -9.84 -1.59
N TRP A 454 18.52 -9.37 -1.54
CA TRP A 454 17.57 -9.60 -0.45
C TRP A 454 16.29 -10.28 -0.94
N PRO A 455 16.25 -11.63 -0.98
CA PRO A 455 15.05 -12.36 -1.37
C PRO A 455 13.96 -12.27 -0.30
N ARG A 456 12.72 -11.93 -0.67
CA ARG A 456 11.52 -11.96 0.19
C ARG A 456 10.35 -12.61 -0.52
N GLY A 457 9.60 -13.47 0.17
CA GLY A 457 8.46 -14.16 -0.43
C GLY A 457 7.37 -13.20 -0.88
N ARG A 458 6.99 -13.31 -2.15
CA ARG A 458 5.86 -12.68 -2.85
C ARG A 458 4.95 -13.79 -3.36
N VAL A 459 4.20 -14.42 -2.45
CA VAL A 459 3.33 -15.59 -2.69
C VAL A 459 2.48 -15.80 -1.42
N LEU A 460 1.34 -16.50 -1.49
CA LEU A 460 0.63 -16.93 -0.27
C LEU A 460 1.58 -17.67 0.70
N GLY A 461 1.51 -17.32 1.97
CA GLY A 461 2.44 -17.73 3.04
C GLY A 461 3.70 -16.84 3.12
N GLY A 462 3.89 -15.93 2.16
CA GLY A 462 5.02 -15.01 2.05
C GLY A 462 6.36 -15.72 2.20
N SER A 463 7.24 -15.17 3.03
CA SER A 463 8.57 -15.75 3.25
C SER A 463 8.53 -17.14 3.89
N SER A 464 7.46 -17.56 4.60
CA SER A 464 7.37 -18.94 5.12
C SER A 464 7.26 -20.00 4.01
N SER A 465 6.78 -19.61 2.84
CA SER A 465 6.72 -20.48 1.65
C SER A 465 8.08 -20.63 0.94
N LEU A 466 9.07 -19.79 1.28
CA LEU A 466 10.40 -19.79 0.65
C LEU A 466 11.55 -20.07 1.62
N ASN A 467 11.34 -19.96 2.94
CA ASN A 467 12.39 -20.03 3.95
C ASN A 467 13.13 -21.39 4.00
N ALA A 468 14.15 -21.48 4.86
CA ALA A 468 14.89 -22.71 5.09
C ALA A 468 14.22 -23.68 6.10
N MET A 469 12.98 -23.39 6.51
CA MET A 469 12.13 -24.18 7.43
C MET A 469 12.64 -24.36 8.86
N VAL A 470 13.83 -23.87 9.21
CA VAL A 470 14.34 -23.90 10.59
C VAL A 470 13.35 -23.16 11.51
N TYR A 471 12.91 -23.84 12.57
CA TYR A 471 11.99 -23.32 13.57
C TYR A 471 12.77 -22.93 14.81
N ILE A 472 13.02 -21.62 14.98
CA ILE A 472 13.66 -21.04 16.16
C ILE A 472 12.75 -19.98 16.76
N ARG A 473 12.63 -19.95 18.09
CA ARG A 473 11.81 -18.97 18.82
C ARG A 473 12.58 -17.77 19.34
N GLY A 474 13.90 -17.83 19.43
CA GLY A 474 14.70 -16.79 20.09
C GLY A 474 14.90 -17.03 21.59
N HIS A 475 15.75 -16.21 22.21
CA HIS A 475 16.01 -16.32 23.64
C HIS A 475 14.95 -15.58 24.46
N ALA A 476 14.60 -16.10 25.64
CA ALA A 476 13.65 -15.45 26.54
C ALA A 476 14.02 -14.00 26.87
N MET A 477 15.31 -13.75 27.13
CA MET A 477 15.80 -12.42 27.49
C MET A 477 15.66 -11.38 26.36
N ASP A 478 15.48 -11.80 25.10
CA ASP A 478 15.23 -10.85 24.01
C ASP A 478 13.83 -10.24 24.11
N TYR A 479 12.85 -11.05 24.50
CA TYR A 479 11.47 -10.60 24.76
C TYR A 479 11.38 -9.78 26.03
N ASP A 480 12.11 -10.17 27.08
CA ASP A 480 12.18 -9.37 28.31
C ASP A 480 12.85 -8.01 28.05
N ARG A 481 13.77 -7.93 27.08
CA ARG A 481 14.32 -6.67 26.59
C ARG A 481 13.25 -5.85 25.85
N TRP A 482 12.41 -6.44 25.01
CA TRP A 482 11.31 -5.70 24.35
C TRP A 482 10.42 -4.95 25.35
N GLU A 483 10.08 -5.58 26.47
CA GLU A 483 9.30 -4.91 27.52
C GLU A 483 10.04 -3.69 28.10
N LYS A 484 11.36 -3.80 28.32
CA LYS A 484 12.20 -2.67 28.76
C LYS A 484 12.32 -1.57 27.70
N GLU A 485 12.25 -1.93 26.42
CA GLU A 485 12.26 -1.00 25.28
C GLU A 485 10.87 -0.34 25.04
N GLY A 486 9.88 -0.64 25.88
CA GLY A 486 8.57 0.00 25.88
C GLY A 486 7.44 -0.83 25.25
N ALA A 487 7.72 -2.05 24.78
CA ALA A 487 6.70 -3.00 24.34
C ALA A 487 6.06 -3.70 25.55
N GLN A 488 5.36 -2.94 26.38
CA GLN A 488 4.76 -3.43 27.63
C GLN A 488 3.92 -4.69 27.38
N GLY A 489 4.13 -5.70 28.23
CA GLY A 489 3.45 -6.97 28.12
C GLY A 489 4.14 -7.94 27.18
N TRP A 490 5.07 -7.55 26.30
CA TRP A 490 5.72 -8.45 25.33
C TRP A 490 6.92 -9.24 25.86
N ASN A 491 7.06 -9.34 27.19
CA ASN A 491 8.06 -10.22 27.82
C ASN A 491 7.85 -11.71 27.49
N TYR A 492 8.87 -12.54 27.77
CA TYR A 492 8.84 -13.94 27.35
C TYR A 492 7.70 -14.73 28.01
N ALA A 493 7.43 -14.45 29.29
CA ALA A 493 6.35 -15.09 30.03
C ALA A 493 5.01 -14.93 29.32
N ASN A 494 4.73 -13.77 28.73
CA ASN A 494 3.51 -13.52 27.99
C ASN A 494 3.57 -13.97 26.53
N CYS A 495 4.75 -14.19 25.94
CA CYS A 495 4.90 -14.66 24.56
C CYS A 495 4.87 -16.20 24.45
N LEU A 496 5.44 -16.92 25.42
CA LEU A 496 5.55 -18.39 25.39
C LEU A 496 4.20 -19.13 25.23
N PRO A 497 3.10 -18.71 25.88
CA PRO A 497 1.78 -19.34 25.66
C PRO A 497 1.33 -19.30 24.19
N TYR A 498 1.70 -18.26 23.45
CA TYR A 498 1.34 -18.09 22.04
C TYR A 498 2.23 -18.91 21.11
N PHE A 499 3.51 -19.10 21.45
CA PHE A 499 4.35 -20.10 20.78
C PHE A 499 3.74 -21.50 20.90
N ARG A 500 3.26 -21.87 22.10
CA ARG A 500 2.59 -23.16 22.34
C ARG A 500 1.27 -23.25 21.58
N ARG A 501 0.43 -22.23 21.63
CA ARG A 501 -0.88 -22.23 20.94
C ARG A 501 -0.75 -22.40 19.42
N GLY A 502 0.28 -21.82 18.81
CA GLY A 502 0.51 -21.93 17.37
C GLY A 502 1.07 -23.29 16.94
N GLN A 503 1.67 -24.06 17.84
CA GLN A 503 2.49 -25.23 17.51
C GLN A 503 1.79 -26.57 17.80
N THR A 504 1.92 -27.50 16.85
CA THR A 504 1.87 -28.94 17.11
C THR A 504 3.26 -29.51 16.91
N HIS A 505 3.92 -29.90 18.00
CA HIS A 505 5.24 -30.50 17.95
C HIS A 505 5.17 -32.03 17.87
N GLU A 506 6.01 -32.64 17.03
CA GLU A 506 6.06 -34.09 16.84
C GLU A 506 6.33 -34.88 18.14
N LEU A 507 7.11 -34.32 19.06
CA LEU A 507 7.41 -34.93 20.37
C LEU A 507 6.30 -34.72 21.43
N GLY A 508 5.21 -34.05 21.10
CA GLY A 508 4.16 -33.69 22.05
C GLY A 508 4.42 -32.39 22.82
N ALA A 509 3.54 -32.09 23.77
CA ALA A 509 3.60 -30.86 24.57
C ALA A 509 4.45 -31.02 25.84
N ASP A 510 5.04 -29.91 26.26
CA ASP A 510 5.69 -29.72 27.55
C ASP A 510 5.48 -28.26 28.02
N ASP A 511 6.27 -27.76 28.97
CA ASP A 511 6.19 -26.38 29.45
C ASP A 511 6.47 -25.33 28.36
N TYR A 512 7.16 -25.71 27.29
CA TYR A 512 7.57 -24.84 26.19
C TYR A 512 6.89 -25.20 24.86
N ARG A 513 6.54 -26.46 24.61
CA ARG A 513 5.97 -26.96 23.35
C ARG A 513 4.44 -27.04 23.40
N GLY A 514 3.84 -26.86 22.23
CA GLY A 514 2.42 -27.15 22.00
C GLY A 514 2.23 -28.46 21.25
N CYS A 515 1.05 -29.07 21.36
CA CYS A 515 0.68 -30.31 20.66
C CYS A 515 -0.57 -30.21 19.78
N ASP A 516 -1.28 -29.07 19.80
CA ASP A 516 -2.61 -28.95 19.17
C ASP A 516 -2.70 -27.74 18.22
N GLY A 517 -1.62 -26.98 18.05
CA GLY A 517 -1.59 -25.79 17.19
C GLY A 517 -1.52 -26.14 15.70
N PRO A 518 -1.96 -25.24 14.80
CA PRO A 518 -2.03 -25.51 13.37
C PRO A 518 -0.65 -25.66 12.68
N LEU A 519 0.41 -25.04 13.21
CA LEU A 519 1.75 -25.17 12.66
C LEU A 519 2.40 -26.45 13.17
N PHE A 520 2.52 -27.45 12.30
CA PHE A 520 3.28 -28.66 12.60
C PHE A 520 4.78 -28.39 12.58
N VAL A 521 5.47 -28.84 13.63
CA VAL A 521 6.91 -28.74 13.80
C VAL A 521 7.47 -30.14 14.06
N SER A 522 8.36 -30.58 13.17
CA SER A 522 9.08 -31.85 13.31
C SER A 522 10.45 -31.63 13.95
N PHE A 523 10.91 -32.64 14.67
CA PHE A 523 12.28 -32.67 15.18
C PHE A 523 13.26 -32.95 14.01
N GLY A 524 14.45 -32.34 14.04
CA GLY A 524 15.52 -32.49 13.04
C GLY A 524 16.10 -33.91 12.92
N LYS A 525 15.30 -34.89 12.47
CA LYS A 525 15.70 -36.30 12.35
C LYS A 525 16.68 -36.49 11.18
N THR A 526 17.94 -36.77 11.50
CA THR A 526 18.95 -37.14 10.50
C THR A 526 19.84 -38.28 10.98
N LYS A 527 20.20 -39.18 10.06
CA LYS A 527 21.21 -40.23 10.28
C LYS A 527 22.55 -39.87 9.62
N HIS A 528 22.68 -38.63 9.16
CA HIS A 528 23.83 -38.18 8.42
C HIS A 528 25.04 -38.01 9.36
N PRO A 529 26.19 -38.66 9.09
CA PRO A 529 27.31 -38.74 10.03
C PRO A 529 27.87 -37.36 10.40
N LEU A 530 27.93 -36.42 9.45
CA LEU A 530 28.41 -35.06 9.71
C LEU A 530 27.61 -34.29 10.78
N HIS A 531 26.29 -34.50 10.91
CA HIS A 531 25.51 -33.83 11.95
C HIS A 531 25.87 -34.36 13.34
N LYS A 532 26.07 -35.68 13.45
CA LYS A 532 26.56 -36.30 14.69
C LYS A 532 27.95 -35.76 15.03
N ALA A 533 28.86 -35.74 14.06
CA ALA A 533 30.22 -35.21 14.24
C ALA A 533 30.22 -33.74 14.65
N TRP A 534 29.32 -32.90 14.10
CA TRP A 534 29.15 -31.50 14.52
C TRP A 534 28.77 -31.37 16.00
N LEU A 535 27.80 -32.17 16.46
CA LEU A 535 27.36 -32.14 17.86
C LEU A 535 28.47 -32.61 18.81
N GLU A 536 29.15 -33.70 18.45
CA GLU A 536 30.29 -34.22 19.22
C GLU A 536 31.44 -33.21 19.24
N ALA A 537 31.76 -32.56 18.12
CA ALA A 537 32.77 -31.51 18.03
C ALA A 537 32.39 -30.29 18.89
N GLY A 538 31.13 -29.87 18.92
CA GLY A 538 30.70 -28.78 19.81
C GLY A 538 30.88 -29.13 21.30
N ALA A 539 30.58 -30.37 21.68
CA ALA A 539 30.84 -30.87 23.04
C ALA A 539 32.33 -30.96 23.36
N GLU A 540 33.15 -31.45 22.43
CA GLU A 540 34.62 -31.48 22.54
C GLU A 540 35.21 -30.08 22.61
N ALA A 541 34.59 -29.08 21.99
CA ALA A 541 34.95 -27.67 22.14
C ALA A 541 34.52 -27.11 23.51
N GLY A 542 33.84 -27.87 24.37
CA GLY A 542 33.44 -27.44 25.71
C GLY A 542 32.12 -26.67 25.76
N TYR A 543 31.32 -26.68 24.68
CA TYR A 543 29.95 -26.16 24.69
C TYR A 543 28.98 -27.25 25.19
N PRO A 544 27.92 -26.88 25.92
CA PRO A 544 26.93 -27.86 26.33
C PRO A 544 26.13 -28.39 25.13
N LEU A 545 25.61 -29.61 25.25
CA LEU A 545 24.59 -30.13 24.33
C LEU A 545 23.21 -29.67 24.81
N THR A 546 22.38 -29.19 23.89
CA THR A 546 20.97 -28.91 24.17
C THR A 546 20.06 -29.91 23.47
N SER A 547 19.07 -30.40 24.21
CA SER A 547 18.00 -31.26 23.68
C SER A 547 16.87 -30.47 23.03
N ASP A 548 16.79 -29.16 23.27
CA ASP A 548 15.77 -28.27 22.74
C ASP A 548 16.23 -26.80 22.78
N VAL A 549 16.66 -26.28 21.62
CA VAL A 549 17.06 -24.88 21.46
C VAL A 549 15.89 -23.90 21.62
N ASN A 550 14.65 -24.38 21.56
CA ASN A 550 13.42 -23.62 21.72
C ASN A 550 12.77 -23.77 23.11
N GLY A 551 13.41 -24.56 23.98
CA GLY A 551 12.90 -24.96 25.28
C GLY A 551 13.66 -24.32 26.43
N TYR A 552 13.97 -25.12 27.46
CA TYR A 552 14.63 -24.63 28.67
C TYR A 552 16.01 -24.00 28.40
N GLN A 553 16.81 -24.58 27.50
CA GLN A 553 18.20 -24.20 27.27
C GLN A 553 18.49 -23.96 25.78
N GLN A 554 18.68 -22.69 25.38
CA GLN A 554 19.12 -22.37 24.02
C GLN A 554 20.64 -22.51 23.82
N GLU A 555 21.43 -22.10 24.81
CA GLU A 555 22.90 -22.12 24.71
C GLU A 555 23.44 -23.55 24.60
N GLY A 556 24.31 -23.77 23.61
CA GLY A 556 24.88 -25.08 23.29
C GLY A 556 24.72 -25.46 21.82
N VAL A 557 25.21 -26.64 21.46
CA VAL A 557 24.96 -27.26 20.15
C VAL A 557 23.83 -28.28 20.26
N GLY A 558 23.00 -28.38 19.24
CA GLY A 558 21.81 -29.23 19.28
C GLY A 558 21.15 -29.41 17.93
N TYR A 559 20.08 -30.22 17.93
CA TYR A 559 19.20 -30.35 16.78
C TYR A 559 18.26 -29.15 16.69
N PHE A 560 17.97 -28.73 15.46
CA PHE A 560 16.98 -27.71 15.17
C PHE A 560 15.69 -28.35 14.69
N ASP A 561 14.58 -27.81 15.18
CA ASP A 561 13.25 -28.16 14.72
C ASP A 561 12.98 -27.58 13.33
N MET A 562 12.07 -28.19 12.59
CA MET A 562 11.70 -27.78 11.23
C MET A 562 10.19 -27.67 11.06
N THR A 563 9.75 -26.69 10.27
CA THR A 563 8.37 -26.62 9.77
C THR A 563 8.22 -27.51 8.54
N VAL A 564 8.36 -28.82 8.74
CA VAL A 564 8.16 -29.88 7.73
C VAL A 564 7.17 -30.89 8.27
N LYS A 565 6.14 -31.22 7.47
CA LYS A 565 5.10 -32.20 7.79
C LYS A 565 4.97 -33.19 6.65
N ASP A 566 5.04 -34.48 6.95
CA ASP A 566 4.91 -35.57 5.96
C ASP A 566 5.81 -35.39 4.72
N GLY A 567 7.03 -34.89 4.93
CA GLY A 567 8.02 -34.62 3.89
C GLY A 567 7.74 -33.39 3.02
N HIS A 568 6.74 -32.57 3.36
CA HIS A 568 6.44 -31.28 2.73
C HIS A 568 6.84 -30.13 3.64
N ARG A 569 7.25 -29.01 3.03
CA ARG A 569 7.27 -27.72 3.71
C ARG A 569 5.89 -27.44 4.31
N TRP A 570 5.86 -27.00 5.57
CA TRP A 570 4.66 -26.61 6.28
C TRP A 570 4.65 -25.10 6.52
N SER A 571 4.23 -24.34 5.51
CA SER A 571 4.20 -22.86 5.55
C SER A 571 3.03 -22.34 6.41
N ALA A 572 3.02 -21.04 6.68
CA ALA A 572 1.90 -20.39 7.36
C ALA A 572 0.60 -20.46 6.54
N SER A 573 0.68 -20.45 5.20
CA SER A 573 -0.49 -20.61 4.35
C SER A 573 -1.10 -22.01 4.46
N ASP A 574 -0.29 -23.08 4.45
CA ASP A 574 -0.78 -24.44 4.62
C ASP A 574 -1.25 -24.75 6.05
N ALA A 575 -0.58 -24.19 7.05
CA ALA A 575 -0.96 -24.36 8.45
C ALA A 575 -2.25 -23.60 8.82
N TYR A 576 -2.37 -22.32 8.43
CA TYR A 576 -3.42 -21.43 8.92
C TYR A 576 -4.45 -21.05 7.86
N LEU A 577 -3.99 -20.56 6.70
CA LEU A 577 -4.87 -19.88 5.74
C LEU A 577 -5.74 -20.87 4.95
N HIS A 578 -5.13 -21.87 4.31
CA HIS A 578 -5.84 -22.83 3.47
C HIS A 578 -6.88 -23.66 4.23
N PRO A 579 -6.60 -24.16 5.45
CA PRO A 579 -7.63 -24.82 6.25
C PRO A 579 -8.81 -23.89 6.55
N ALA A 580 -8.53 -22.64 6.92
CA ALA A 580 -9.56 -21.64 7.21
C ALA A 580 -10.43 -21.34 5.98
N LEU A 581 -9.81 -21.09 4.81
CA LEU A 581 -10.53 -20.85 3.54
C LEU A 581 -11.43 -22.02 3.14
N LYS A 582 -10.99 -23.26 3.42
CA LYS A 582 -11.80 -24.44 3.12
C LYS A 582 -13.05 -24.54 4.01
N SER A 583 -12.97 -24.06 5.25
CA SER A 583 -14.02 -24.25 6.25
C SER A 583 -14.88 -23.01 6.54
N ARG A 584 -14.49 -21.81 6.09
CA ARG A 584 -15.08 -20.53 6.53
C ARG A 584 -15.47 -19.64 5.36
N LEU A 585 -16.75 -19.27 5.29
CA LEU A 585 -17.30 -18.41 4.23
C LEU A 585 -17.04 -16.90 4.46
N ASN A 586 -16.70 -16.52 5.70
CA ASN A 586 -16.41 -15.14 6.10
C ASN A 586 -14.93 -14.74 5.91
N LEU A 587 -14.12 -15.58 5.25
CA LEU A 587 -12.73 -15.31 4.92
C LEU A 587 -12.54 -15.37 3.40
N SER A 588 -12.00 -14.30 2.81
CA SER A 588 -11.70 -14.24 1.38
C SER A 588 -10.29 -13.71 1.12
N VAL A 589 -9.70 -14.10 -0.01
CA VAL A 589 -8.32 -13.76 -0.41
C VAL A 589 -8.32 -13.25 -1.84
N THR A 590 -7.60 -12.15 -2.08
CA THR A 590 -7.25 -11.69 -3.43
C THR A 590 -5.74 -11.79 -3.63
N THR A 591 -5.30 -12.66 -4.54
CA THR A 591 -3.89 -12.74 -4.98
C THR A 591 -3.62 -11.83 -6.18
N GLY A 592 -2.35 -11.50 -6.43
CA GLY A 592 -1.98 -10.54 -7.49
C GLY A 592 -2.38 -9.10 -7.17
N ALA A 593 -2.65 -8.80 -5.89
CA ALA A 593 -3.13 -7.52 -5.40
C ALA A 593 -2.03 -6.80 -4.62
N MET A 594 -1.31 -5.91 -5.28
CA MET A 594 -0.24 -5.11 -4.68
C MET A 594 -0.82 -3.84 -4.07
N VAL A 595 -0.97 -3.81 -2.75
CA VAL A 595 -1.43 -2.61 -2.03
C VAL A 595 -0.44 -1.46 -2.22
N THR A 596 -0.95 -0.31 -2.62
CA THR A 596 -0.17 0.90 -2.91
C THR A 596 -0.15 1.86 -1.72
N ARG A 597 -1.32 2.05 -1.07
CA ARG A 597 -1.49 2.92 0.09
C ARG A 597 -2.76 2.59 0.88
N VAL A 598 -2.76 2.98 2.15
CA VAL A 598 -3.93 3.11 3.02
C VAL A 598 -4.58 4.48 2.81
N LEU A 599 -5.91 4.52 2.74
CA LEU A 599 -6.74 5.71 2.61
C LEU A 599 -7.36 6.09 3.96
N PHE A 600 -7.49 7.39 4.23
CA PHE A 600 -7.91 7.91 5.52
C PHE A 600 -9.08 8.90 5.42
N ASP A 601 -9.98 8.86 6.41
CA ASP A 601 -10.82 9.99 6.79
C ASP A 601 -10.22 10.62 8.06
N LYS A 602 -9.59 11.78 7.89
CA LYS A 602 -8.76 12.43 8.91
C LYS A 602 -7.67 11.48 9.42
N THR A 603 -7.78 11.00 10.65
CA THR A 603 -6.82 10.08 11.28
C THR A 603 -7.26 8.62 11.24
N ARG A 604 -8.44 8.32 10.69
CA ARG A 604 -8.99 6.96 10.66
C ARG A 604 -8.76 6.29 9.31
N ALA A 605 -8.12 5.13 9.30
CA ALA A 605 -7.98 4.31 8.11
C ALA A 605 -9.34 3.72 7.71
N ILE A 606 -9.72 3.90 6.44
CA ILE A 606 -11.05 3.53 5.93
C ILE A 606 -11.01 2.55 4.75
N ALA A 607 -9.93 2.53 3.98
CA ALA A 607 -9.81 1.68 2.81
C ALA A 607 -8.33 1.44 2.46
N VAL A 608 -8.08 0.48 1.58
CA VAL A 608 -6.78 0.26 0.96
C VAL A 608 -6.92 0.31 -0.57
N GLU A 609 -5.99 1.01 -1.19
CA GLU A 609 -5.82 1.06 -2.64
C GLU A 609 -4.81 -0.01 -3.04
N TYR A 610 -5.07 -0.75 -4.13
CA TYR A 610 -4.18 -1.79 -4.61
C TYR A 610 -4.21 -1.93 -6.13
N LEU A 611 -3.08 -2.35 -6.70
CA LEU A 611 -2.93 -2.67 -8.11
C LEU A 611 -3.17 -4.16 -8.33
N LYS A 612 -4.00 -4.49 -9.32
CA LYS A 612 -4.21 -5.86 -9.79
C LYS A 612 -4.38 -5.87 -11.29
N ASP A 613 -3.61 -6.70 -11.99
CA ASP A 613 -3.63 -6.83 -13.45
C ASP A 613 -3.49 -5.47 -14.19
N GLY A 614 -2.68 -4.56 -13.62
CA GLY A 614 -2.45 -3.20 -14.15
C GLY A 614 -3.58 -2.20 -13.86
N GLN A 615 -4.66 -2.63 -13.21
CA GLN A 615 -5.78 -1.77 -12.82
C GLN A 615 -5.69 -1.39 -11.34
N LEU A 616 -6.01 -0.12 -11.06
CA LEU A 616 -6.14 0.37 -9.69
C LEU A 616 -7.52 -0.03 -9.15
N CYS A 617 -7.53 -0.70 -8.01
CA CYS A 617 -8.70 -1.19 -7.31
C CYS A 617 -8.69 -0.69 -5.87
N GLU A 618 -9.86 -0.68 -5.23
CA GLU A 618 -10.01 -0.31 -3.82
C GLU A 618 -10.78 -1.40 -3.06
N VAL A 619 -10.41 -1.63 -1.79
CA VAL A 619 -11.22 -2.41 -0.85
C VAL A 619 -11.59 -1.53 0.32
N ASP A 620 -12.89 -1.28 0.47
CA ASP A 620 -13.45 -0.46 1.53
C ASP A 620 -13.68 -1.28 2.82
N LEU A 621 -13.42 -0.68 3.97
CA LEU A 621 -14.15 -0.99 5.19
C LEU A 621 -15.49 -0.23 5.10
N PHE A 622 -16.62 -0.90 4.88
CA PHE A 622 -17.90 -0.17 4.81
C PHE A 622 -18.35 0.24 6.22
N PHE A 623 -18.70 1.50 6.43
CA PHE A 623 -19.05 2.08 7.73
C PHE A 623 -20.51 2.55 7.75
N TYR A 624 -21.37 1.91 8.55
CA TYR A 624 -22.67 2.44 8.98
C TYR A 624 -22.85 2.16 10.48
N GLY A 625 -23.28 3.17 11.25
CA GLY A 625 -23.73 3.05 12.65
C GLY A 625 -22.63 2.91 13.73
N GLN A 626 -22.98 2.48 14.94
CA GLN A 626 -22.06 2.28 16.09
C GLN A 626 -20.93 1.23 15.83
N ALA A 627 -20.93 0.56 14.68
CA ALA A 627 -19.93 -0.42 14.25
C ALA A 627 -18.59 0.18 13.79
N HIS A 628 -18.43 1.51 13.83
CA HIS A 628 -17.17 2.17 13.41
C HIS A 628 -15.98 1.74 14.27
N ALA A 629 -16.15 1.45 15.56
CA ALA A 629 -15.04 1.10 16.44
C ALA A 629 -14.43 -0.29 16.18
N GLN A 630 -15.10 -1.15 15.41
CA GLN A 630 -14.80 -2.59 15.32
C GLN A 630 -14.15 -3.03 14.00
N ARG A 631 -13.72 -2.08 13.15
CA ARG A 631 -13.15 -2.40 11.83
C ARG A 631 -11.75 -1.83 11.68
N GLU A 632 -10.84 -2.63 11.15
CA GLU A 632 -9.42 -2.28 11.08
C GLU A 632 -8.74 -2.77 9.80
N ILE A 633 -7.81 -1.97 9.30
CA ILE A 633 -6.77 -2.38 8.35
C ILE A 633 -5.56 -2.84 9.15
N ILE A 634 -5.05 -4.02 8.83
CA ILE A 634 -3.88 -4.61 9.49
C ILE A 634 -2.80 -4.83 8.44
N LEU A 635 -1.71 -4.06 8.53
CA LEU A 635 -0.54 -4.25 7.69
C LEU A 635 0.25 -5.46 8.17
N SER A 636 0.46 -6.41 7.27
CA SER A 636 1.25 -7.63 7.46
C SER A 636 2.20 -7.86 6.28
N ALA A 637 2.66 -6.76 5.66
CA ALA A 637 3.48 -6.75 4.46
C ALA A 637 4.98 -6.96 4.75
N GLY A 638 5.37 -7.03 6.03
CA GLY A 638 6.73 -7.32 6.48
C GLY A 638 7.59 -6.07 6.64
N ALA A 639 8.82 -6.28 7.11
CA ALA A 639 9.75 -5.23 7.49
C ALA A 639 10.19 -4.27 6.36
N ILE A 640 9.91 -4.61 5.10
CA ILE A 640 10.26 -3.77 3.95
C ILE A 640 9.01 -3.04 3.43
N ASN A 641 7.94 -3.78 3.16
CA ASN A 641 6.77 -3.22 2.49
C ASN A 641 5.80 -2.52 3.46
N SER A 642 5.71 -2.89 4.73
CA SER A 642 4.87 -2.18 5.70
C SER A 642 5.30 -0.71 5.90
N PRO A 643 6.57 -0.37 6.15
CA PRO A 643 6.99 1.03 6.19
C PRO A 643 6.87 1.73 4.83
N GLN A 644 7.07 1.02 3.71
CA GLN A 644 6.86 1.59 2.37
C GLN A 644 5.40 2.04 2.17
N ILE A 645 4.43 1.18 2.49
CA ILE A 645 3.01 1.49 2.36
C ILE A 645 2.62 2.68 3.25
N LEU A 646 3.14 2.75 4.48
CA LEU A 646 2.91 3.93 5.34
C LEU A 646 3.47 5.21 4.72
N MET A 647 4.70 5.18 4.20
CA MET A 647 5.31 6.35 3.57
C MET A 647 4.53 6.79 2.33
N LEU A 648 4.09 5.85 1.49
CA LEU A 648 3.23 6.13 0.31
C LEU A 648 1.84 6.67 0.70
N SER A 649 1.37 6.34 1.90
CA SER A 649 0.18 6.92 2.53
C SER A 649 0.39 8.31 3.13
N GLY A 650 1.59 8.90 3.05
CA GLY A 650 1.88 10.20 3.67
C GLY A 650 2.19 10.15 5.18
N ILE A 651 2.51 8.95 5.69
CA ILE A 651 2.86 8.70 7.10
C ILE A 651 4.34 8.37 7.22
N GLY A 652 5.11 9.25 7.87
CA GLY A 652 6.54 9.02 8.04
C GLY A 652 7.33 10.27 8.41
N ASN A 653 8.64 10.24 8.19
CA ASN A 653 9.48 11.43 8.36
C ASN A 653 9.09 12.51 7.32
N ALA A 654 8.71 13.69 7.79
CA ALA A 654 8.09 14.70 6.94
C ALA A 654 9.06 15.26 5.89
N ASP A 655 10.33 15.43 6.25
CA ASP A 655 11.36 15.94 5.35
C ASP A 655 11.65 14.93 4.23
N HIS A 656 11.76 13.64 4.58
CA HIS A 656 11.92 12.57 3.60
C HIS A 656 10.73 12.49 2.64
N LEU A 657 9.50 12.47 3.15
CA LEU A 657 8.30 12.37 2.31
C LEU A 657 8.16 13.55 1.33
N ARG A 658 8.39 14.78 1.81
CA ARG A 658 8.41 15.98 0.94
C ARG A 658 9.49 15.89 -0.12
N SER A 659 10.67 15.35 0.21
CA SER A 659 11.78 15.21 -0.73
C SER A 659 11.49 14.29 -1.91
N VAL A 660 10.55 13.35 -1.76
CA VAL A 660 10.09 12.43 -2.82
C VAL A 660 8.72 12.83 -3.41
N GLY A 661 8.23 14.03 -3.08
CA GLY A 661 6.98 14.59 -3.63
C GLY A 661 5.70 13.95 -3.06
N ILE A 662 5.71 13.57 -1.77
CA ILE A 662 4.55 13.06 -1.04
C ILE A 662 4.18 14.01 0.09
N ASP A 663 2.89 14.30 0.23
CA ASP A 663 2.37 15.12 1.31
C ASP A 663 2.49 14.40 2.66
N ALA A 664 3.33 14.93 3.53
CA ALA A 664 3.56 14.43 4.88
C ALA A 664 2.49 14.93 5.86
N TRP A 665 1.27 14.41 5.75
CA TRP A 665 0.16 14.84 6.61
C TRP A 665 0.26 14.25 8.02
N HIS A 666 0.96 13.12 8.21
CA HIS A 666 1.21 12.53 9.54
C HIS A 666 2.69 12.29 9.78
N HIS A 667 3.30 13.15 10.62
CA HIS A 667 4.70 13.00 10.97
C HIS A 667 4.90 11.85 11.96
N LEU A 668 5.53 10.77 11.49
CA LEU A 668 5.90 9.64 12.33
C LEU A 668 7.33 9.20 11.99
N PRO A 669 8.35 9.85 12.59
CA PRO A 669 9.73 9.73 12.14
C PRO A 669 10.31 8.32 12.33
N GLY A 670 9.73 7.48 13.17
CA GLY A 670 10.18 6.08 13.33
C GLY A 670 9.95 5.20 12.09
N VAL A 671 9.06 5.59 11.16
CA VAL A 671 8.71 4.77 9.99
C VAL A 671 9.92 4.54 9.10
N GLY A 672 10.23 3.27 8.86
CA GLY A 672 11.37 2.84 8.06
C GLY A 672 12.71 2.91 8.79
N GLN A 673 12.78 3.41 10.02
CA GLN A 673 14.04 3.51 10.77
C GLN A 673 14.29 2.25 11.62
N ASN A 674 15.47 2.11 12.22
CA ASN A 674 15.81 0.98 13.10
C ASN A 674 15.73 -0.38 12.37
N LEU A 675 16.02 -0.44 11.07
CA LEU A 675 16.10 -1.71 10.35
C LEU A 675 17.19 -2.57 10.98
N GLN A 676 16.82 -3.75 11.45
CA GLN A 676 17.74 -4.74 12.01
C GLN A 676 17.63 -6.04 11.22
N ASP A 677 18.77 -6.70 11.02
CA ASP A 677 18.86 -7.96 10.31
C ASP A 677 20.07 -8.76 10.83
N HIS A 678 20.02 -10.07 10.64
CA HIS A 678 21.14 -10.96 10.94
C HIS A 678 22.07 -11.04 9.72
N LEU A 679 23.33 -10.65 9.90
CA LEU A 679 24.39 -10.86 8.92
C LEU A 679 25.13 -12.16 9.26
N GLU A 680 25.41 -12.99 8.26
CA GLU A 680 26.14 -14.25 8.41
C GLU A 680 27.32 -14.33 7.43
N VAL A 681 28.29 -15.19 7.77
CA VAL A 681 29.37 -15.63 6.89
C VAL A 681 29.39 -17.16 6.80
N TYR A 682 29.97 -17.69 5.73
CA TYR A 682 30.12 -19.12 5.52
C TYR A 682 31.56 -19.55 5.77
N VAL A 683 31.77 -20.31 6.85
CA VAL A 683 33.04 -20.97 7.13
C VAL A 683 32.96 -22.39 6.56
N GLN A 684 33.78 -22.68 5.56
CA GLN A 684 33.68 -23.86 4.70
C GLN A 684 34.93 -24.74 4.83
N GLN A 685 34.70 -26.04 4.94
CA GLN A 685 35.75 -27.06 4.97
C GLN A 685 35.52 -28.05 3.84
N SER A 686 36.58 -28.43 3.13
CA SER A 686 36.53 -29.62 2.28
C SER A 686 36.26 -30.86 3.15
N CYS A 687 35.64 -31.88 2.56
CA CYS A 687 35.33 -33.12 3.26
C CYS A 687 36.15 -34.25 2.65
N ARG A 688 36.93 -34.95 3.48
CA ARG A 688 37.76 -36.10 3.05
C ARG A 688 36.91 -37.30 2.64
N GLN A 689 35.71 -37.43 3.20
CA GLN A 689 34.79 -38.52 2.91
C GLN A 689 33.70 -38.11 1.90
N PRO A 690 33.28 -39.01 0.99
CA PRO A 690 32.27 -38.72 -0.02
C PRO A 690 30.83 -38.82 0.53
N VAL A 691 30.58 -38.20 1.69
CA VAL A 691 29.32 -38.29 2.44
C VAL A 691 28.44 -37.05 2.33
N THR A 692 28.90 -35.99 1.65
CA THR A 692 28.19 -34.70 1.55
C THR A 692 27.13 -34.68 0.45
N LEU A 693 26.34 -33.60 0.38
CA LEU A 693 25.34 -33.38 -0.67
C LEU A 693 25.96 -33.02 -2.05
N TYR A 694 27.28 -33.10 -2.23
CA TYR A 694 27.95 -32.77 -3.49
C TYR A 694 27.42 -33.52 -4.71
N LYS A 695 26.89 -34.75 -4.54
CA LYS A 695 26.28 -35.50 -5.66
C LYS A 695 24.83 -35.10 -5.94
N ALA A 696 24.18 -34.33 -5.07
CA ALA A 696 22.80 -33.85 -5.21
C ALA A 696 22.76 -32.52 -5.96
N GLN A 697 23.30 -32.50 -7.17
CA GLN A 697 23.34 -31.31 -8.04
C GLN A 697 23.19 -31.71 -9.51
N TRP A 698 22.91 -30.73 -10.37
CA TRP A 698 22.61 -30.97 -11.79
C TRP A 698 23.75 -31.62 -12.58
N ARG A 699 24.99 -31.54 -12.07
CA ARG A 699 26.15 -32.30 -12.58
C ARG A 699 25.94 -33.82 -12.54
N PHE A 700 25.09 -34.31 -11.64
CA PHE A 700 24.74 -35.72 -11.49
C PHE A 700 23.23 -35.91 -11.64
N PRO A 701 22.69 -35.76 -12.87
CA PRO A 701 21.25 -35.68 -13.09
C PRO A 701 20.51 -36.96 -12.67
N HIS A 702 21.14 -38.13 -12.80
CA HIS A 702 20.57 -39.40 -12.34
C HIS A 702 20.32 -39.43 -10.82
N VAL A 703 21.17 -38.79 -10.01
CA VAL A 703 20.97 -38.64 -8.56
C VAL A 703 19.83 -37.67 -8.27
N MET A 704 19.82 -36.51 -8.93
CA MET A 704 18.77 -35.50 -8.78
C MET A 704 17.38 -36.04 -9.16
N ILE A 705 17.29 -36.76 -10.28
CA ILE A 705 16.06 -37.43 -10.71
C ILE A 705 15.63 -38.48 -9.67
N GLY A 706 16.56 -39.28 -9.15
CA GLY A 706 16.27 -40.26 -8.11
C GLY A 706 15.74 -39.61 -6.81
N ILE A 707 16.33 -38.48 -6.38
CA ILE A 707 15.86 -37.70 -5.23
C ILE A 707 14.43 -37.19 -5.48
N GLY A 708 14.21 -36.59 -6.65
CA GLY A 708 12.89 -36.07 -7.05
C GLY A 708 11.83 -37.16 -7.10
N LEU A 709 12.11 -38.30 -7.75
CA LEU A 709 11.20 -39.45 -7.83
C LEU A 709 10.87 -40.01 -6.44
N LYS A 710 11.88 -40.18 -5.57
CA LYS A 710 11.66 -40.67 -4.21
C LYS A 710 10.76 -39.73 -3.40
N TRP A 711 10.94 -38.43 -3.54
CA TRP A 711 10.06 -37.46 -2.89
C TRP A 711 8.66 -37.44 -3.50
N ILE A 712 8.53 -37.49 -4.83
CA ILE A 712 7.22 -37.50 -5.52
C ILE A 712 6.40 -38.73 -5.11
N LEU A 713 7.02 -39.92 -5.12
CA LEU A 713 6.36 -41.19 -4.88
C LEU A 713 6.13 -41.48 -3.39
N PHE A 714 7.11 -41.14 -2.52
CA PHE A 714 7.10 -41.60 -1.12
C PHE A 714 7.21 -40.48 -0.09
N ARG A 715 7.44 -39.22 -0.50
CA ARG A 715 7.63 -38.08 0.40
C ARG A 715 8.78 -38.27 1.41
N GLN A 716 9.83 -38.95 0.97
CA GLN A 716 10.96 -39.35 1.80
C GLN A 716 12.30 -39.04 1.13
N GLY A 717 13.39 -39.22 1.89
CA GLY A 717 14.75 -39.04 1.40
C GLY A 717 15.20 -37.59 1.42
N TRP A 718 16.28 -37.28 0.69
CA TRP A 718 16.91 -35.96 0.71
C TRP A 718 15.99 -34.83 0.23
N GLY A 719 15.02 -35.12 -0.64
CA GLY A 719 14.03 -34.13 -1.06
C GLY A 719 13.12 -33.64 0.07
N ALA A 720 12.97 -34.42 1.16
CA ALA A 720 12.02 -34.19 2.24
C ALA A 720 12.58 -33.41 3.44
N THR A 721 13.81 -32.88 3.36
CA THR A 721 14.44 -32.09 4.42
C THR A 721 15.15 -30.84 3.86
N SER A 722 15.41 -29.84 4.71
CA SER A 722 16.19 -28.65 4.37
C SER A 722 17.71 -28.85 4.52
N HIS A 723 18.12 -29.95 5.18
CA HIS A 723 19.51 -30.26 5.51
C HIS A 723 20.19 -29.37 6.57
N LEU A 724 19.40 -28.56 7.29
CA LEU A 724 19.86 -27.69 8.39
C LEU A 724 19.39 -28.21 9.77
N GLU A 725 19.49 -29.52 9.99
CA GLU A 725 18.93 -30.19 11.17
C GLU A 725 19.74 -29.97 12.46
N THR A 726 20.96 -29.43 12.38
CA THR A 726 21.79 -29.16 13.56
C THR A 726 22.47 -27.81 13.48
N GLY A 727 22.78 -27.26 14.64
CA GLY A 727 23.50 -26.00 14.75
C GLY A 727 23.89 -25.73 16.20
N GLY A 728 23.84 -24.48 16.61
CA GLY A 728 24.04 -24.11 18.00
C GLY A 728 23.94 -22.62 18.26
N PHE A 729 23.87 -22.28 19.53
CA PHE A 729 23.89 -20.91 20.03
C PHE A 729 24.96 -20.77 21.10
N ILE A 730 25.87 -19.81 20.97
CA ILE A 730 26.92 -19.57 21.97
C ILE A 730 27.02 -18.10 22.31
N ARG A 731 27.65 -17.81 23.45
CA ARG A 731 28.07 -16.45 23.81
C ARG A 731 29.41 -16.13 23.15
N SER A 732 29.58 -14.92 22.64
CA SER A 732 30.87 -14.49 22.10
C SER A 732 31.90 -14.19 23.20
N ASP A 733 31.43 -13.77 24.37
CA ASP A 733 32.24 -13.33 25.53
C ASP A 733 31.49 -13.59 26.86
N PRO A 734 32.19 -13.77 28.01
CA PRO A 734 31.53 -13.99 29.30
C PRO A 734 30.65 -12.83 29.78
N SER A 735 30.91 -11.60 29.35
CA SER A 735 30.11 -10.42 29.74
C SER A 735 28.69 -10.45 29.17
N ILE A 736 28.44 -11.30 28.17
CA ILE A 736 27.15 -11.38 27.50
C ILE A 736 26.22 -12.31 28.32
N PRO A 737 25.00 -11.86 28.65
CA PRO A 737 24.14 -12.60 29.58
C PRO A 737 23.50 -13.87 28.98
N HIS A 738 23.40 -13.97 27.65
CA HIS A 738 22.77 -15.07 26.92
C HIS A 738 23.33 -15.18 25.50
N PRO A 739 23.24 -16.32 24.80
CA PRO A 739 23.99 -16.54 23.55
C PRO A 739 23.61 -15.53 22.46
N ASN A 740 24.62 -14.99 21.76
CA ASN A 740 24.52 -13.97 20.70
C ASN A 740 25.13 -14.42 19.37
N ILE A 741 25.65 -15.64 19.27
CA ILE A 741 26.12 -16.23 18.00
C ILE A 741 25.23 -17.41 17.67
N GLN A 742 24.75 -17.48 16.43
CA GLN A 742 24.02 -18.65 15.90
C GLN A 742 24.88 -19.36 14.86
N PHE A 743 24.84 -20.69 14.91
CA PHE A 743 25.42 -21.58 13.90
C PHE A 743 24.31 -22.38 13.21
N HIS A 744 24.35 -22.46 11.88
CA HIS A 744 23.60 -23.46 11.11
C HIS A 744 24.59 -24.38 10.40
N PHE A 745 24.62 -25.66 10.76
CA PHE A 745 25.50 -26.62 10.12
C PHE A 745 24.86 -27.20 8.86
N LEU A 746 25.62 -27.27 7.76
CA LEU A 746 25.16 -27.82 6.49
C LEU A 746 26.20 -28.79 5.92
N PRO A 747 25.83 -30.04 5.57
CA PRO A 747 26.70 -31.00 4.90
C PRO A 747 26.84 -30.72 3.39
N SER A 748 27.01 -29.45 3.04
CA SER A 748 27.21 -28.91 1.68
C SER A 748 27.84 -27.51 1.78
N THR A 749 28.25 -26.94 0.66
CA THR A 749 28.58 -25.51 0.56
C THR A 749 27.49 -24.74 -0.15
N ILE A 750 27.40 -23.45 0.15
CA ILE A 750 26.55 -22.50 -0.56
C ILE A 750 27.44 -21.41 -1.14
N HIS A 751 27.30 -21.17 -2.43
CA HIS A 751 27.99 -20.09 -3.12
C HIS A 751 26.93 -19.22 -3.81
N ASP A 752 27.05 -17.90 -3.64
CA ASP A 752 26.18 -16.93 -4.30
C ASP A 752 24.68 -17.20 -4.05
N HIS A 753 24.28 -17.33 -2.79
CA HIS A 753 22.91 -17.67 -2.36
C HIS A 753 22.36 -18.98 -2.97
N GLY A 754 23.25 -19.91 -3.32
CA GLY A 754 22.91 -21.18 -3.94
C GLY A 754 22.85 -21.14 -5.47
N ARG A 755 23.15 -19.99 -6.08
CA ARG A 755 23.18 -19.78 -7.54
C ARG A 755 24.39 -20.39 -8.21
N LYS A 756 25.47 -20.64 -7.46
CA LYS A 756 26.68 -21.32 -7.93
C LYS A 756 26.87 -22.65 -7.21
N MET A 757 27.20 -23.67 -7.99
CA MET A 757 27.42 -25.03 -7.50
C MET A 757 28.85 -25.22 -7.01
N GLY A 758 29.04 -26.01 -5.95
CA GLY A 758 30.36 -26.43 -5.48
C GLY A 758 30.98 -27.49 -6.40
N ASP A 759 32.31 -27.58 -6.40
CA ASP A 759 33.08 -28.45 -7.28
C ASP A 759 33.69 -29.68 -6.58
N GLN A 760 33.56 -29.79 -5.25
CA GLN A 760 34.07 -30.90 -4.45
C GLN A 760 33.18 -31.23 -3.23
N HIS A 761 33.46 -32.36 -2.57
CA HIS A 761 32.85 -32.70 -1.29
C HIS A 761 33.29 -31.69 -0.22
N ALA A 762 32.34 -30.99 0.38
CA ALA A 762 32.57 -29.99 1.41
C ALA A 762 31.35 -29.83 2.34
N PHE A 763 31.58 -29.28 3.52
CA PHE A 763 30.55 -28.89 4.49
C PHE A 763 30.86 -27.50 5.04
N GLN A 764 29.88 -26.87 5.66
CA GLN A 764 30.05 -25.51 6.19
C GLN A 764 29.21 -25.27 7.43
N VAL A 765 29.49 -24.15 8.07
CA VAL A 765 28.59 -23.52 9.04
C VAL A 765 28.26 -22.11 8.58
N HIS A 766 26.97 -21.77 8.60
CA HIS A 766 26.54 -20.38 8.53
C HIS A 766 26.61 -19.82 9.94
N VAL A 767 27.32 -18.72 10.11
CA VAL A 767 27.54 -18.15 11.44
C VAL A 767 27.44 -16.64 11.40
N GLY A 768 26.80 -16.07 12.41
CA GLY A 768 26.67 -14.63 12.54
C GLY A 768 26.21 -14.20 13.94
N PRO A 769 26.43 -12.91 14.27
CA PRO A 769 25.88 -12.30 15.47
C PRO A 769 24.37 -12.12 15.36
N MET A 770 23.69 -12.32 16.48
CA MET A 770 22.24 -12.30 16.62
C MET A 770 21.69 -10.98 17.17
N ARG A 771 22.57 -10.11 17.67
CA ARG A 771 22.17 -8.82 18.25
C ARG A 771 23.13 -7.70 17.82
N PRO A 772 23.30 -7.47 16.50
CA PRO A 772 24.18 -6.41 16.01
C PRO A 772 23.68 -5.04 16.49
N LEU A 773 24.63 -4.14 16.76
CA LEU A 773 24.36 -2.75 17.14
C LEU A 773 24.18 -1.84 15.91
N SER A 774 24.70 -2.25 14.75
CA SER A 774 24.44 -1.57 13.49
C SER A 774 22.96 -1.66 13.14
N THR A 775 22.36 -0.50 12.91
CA THR A 775 20.97 -0.38 12.45
C THR A 775 20.93 0.40 11.14
N GLY A 776 19.92 0.09 10.34
CA GLY A 776 19.71 0.66 9.02
C GLY A 776 18.36 1.35 8.87
N GLN A 777 17.91 1.47 7.63
CA GLN A 777 16.63 2.07 7.26
C GLN A 777 16.04 1.55 5.94
N ILE A 778 14.74 1.80 5.79
CA ILE A 778 13.94 1.69 4.57
C ILE A 778 13.42 3.08 4.25
N LEU A 779 13.76 3.60 3.07
CA LEU A 779 13.27 4.88 2.57
C LEU A 779 12.60 4.71 1.21
N LEU A 780 11.68 5.60 0.86
CA LEU A 780 11.19 5.66 -0.52
C LEU A 780 12.29 6.16 -1.47
N ASP A 781 12.38 5.53 -2.64
CA ASP A 781 13.16 6.05 -3.77
C ASP A 781 12.34 7.02 -4.62
N SER A 782 11.03 6.77 -4.71
CA SER A 782 10.07 7.57 -5.47
C SER A 782 8.66 7.40 -4.91
N LYS A 783 7.71 8.19 -5.40
CA LYS A 783 6.27 8.04 -5.12
C LYS A 783 5.58 6.92 -5.90
N ASP A 784 6.28 6.25 -6.81
CA ASP A 784 5.75 5.12 -7.58
C ASP A 784 5.70 3.87 -6.69
N PRO A 785 4.50 3.33 -6.38
CA PRO A 785 4.35 2.20 -5.48
C PRO A 785 4.92 0.89 -6.06
N SER A 786 5.16 0.82 -7.38
CA SER A 786 5.75 -0.35 -8.03
C SER A 786 7.27 -0.43 -7.89
N LYS A 787 7.93 0.66 -7.47
CA LYS A 787 9.38 0.69 -7.25
C LYS A 787 9.71 0.13 -5.88
N ALA A 788 10.79 -0.65 -5.82
CA ALA A 788 11.34 -1.11 -4.55
C ALA A 788 11.80 0.11 -3.71
N PRO A 789 11.64 0.07 -2.38
CA PRO A 789 12.19 1.11 -1.52
C PRO A 789 13.73 1.00 -1.49
N ARG A 790 14.38 2.09 -1.10
CA ARG A 790 15.81 2.10 -0.77
C ARG A 790 16.03 1.33 0.52
N ILE A 791 16.74 0.22 0.42
CA ILE A 791 17.09 -0.63 1.56
C ILE A 791 18.55 -0.36 1.92
N ASP A 792 18.79 0.22 3.10
CA ASP A 792 20.13 0.41 3.63
C ASP A 792 20.26 -0.26 4.99
N ALA A 793 20.86 -1.45 5.02
CA ALA A 793 21.03 -2.22 6.27
C ALA A 793 22.14 -1.66 7.16
N ASN A 794 23.10 -0.94 6.57
CA ASN A 794 24.25 -0.36 7.25
C ASN A 794 25.05 -1.39 8.07
N TYR A 795 25.21 -2.59 7.52
CA TYR A 795 25.97 -3.68 8.14
C TYR A 795 27.40 -3.26 8.54
N MET A 796 27.93 -3.85 9.61
CA MET A 796 29.34 -3.71 10.03
C MET A 796 29.78 -2.26 10.33
N ALA A 797 28.83 -1.35 10.60
CA ALA A 797 29.13 0.04 10.94
C ALA A 797 29.80 0.15 12.31
N ASN A 798 29.35 -0.66 13.28
CA ASN A 798 29.86 -0.66 14.64
C ASN A 798 31.06 -1.62 14.81
N GLU A 799 32.07 -1.24 15.60
CA GLU A 799 33.21 -2.14 15.91
C GLU A 799 32.77 -3.38 16.69
N HIS A 800 31.76 -3.27 17.54
CA HIS A 800 31.20 -4.40 18.27
C HIS A 800 30.77 -5.53 17.32
N ASP A 801 30.07 -5.19 16.24
CA ASP A 801 29.59 -6.17 15.26
C ASP A 801 30.75 -6.83 14.52
N ARG A 802 31.82 -6.08 14.25
CA ARG A 802 33.04 -6.60 13.63
C ARG A 802 33.75 -7.57 14.56
N ALA A 803 33.90 -7.21 15.83
CA ALA A 803 34.49 -8.07 16.85
C ALA A 803 33.72 -9.38 17.03
N GLU A 804 32.38 -9.33 17.09
CA GLU A 804 31.55 -10.53 17.15
C GLU A 804 31.68 -11.38 15.88
N MET A 805 31.74 -10.78 14.70
CA MET A 805 31.98 -11.51 13.45
C MET A 805 33.35 -12.21 13.41
N ARG A 806 34.40 -11.59 13.95
CA ARG A 806 35.71 -12.25 14.11
C ARG A 806 35.60 -13.43 15.07
N ALA A 807 34.88 -13.27 16.17
CA ALA A 807 34.63 -14.35 17.13
C ALA A 807 33.86 -15.51 16.48
N CYS A 808 32.82 -15.23 15.68
CA CYS A 808 32.10 -16.23 14.89
C CYS A 808 33.06 -17.12 14.08
N ILE A 809 33.95 -16.51 13.29
CA ILE A 809 34.90 -17.25 12.45
C ILE A 809 35.89 -18.07 13.30
N ARG A 810 36.44 -17.48 14.36
CA ARG A 810 37.38 -18.15 15.27
C ARG A 810 36.75 -19.36 15.95
N PHE A 811 35.52 -19.24 16.45
CA PHE A 811 34.82 -20.35 17.10
C PHE A 811 34.41 -21.43 16.10
N SER A 812 34.02 -21.07 14.87
CA SER A 812 33.79 -22.07 13.81
C SER A 812 35.05 -22.89 13.53
N ARG A 813 36.21 -22.23 13.40
CA ARG A 813 37.51 -22.91 13.21
C ARG A 813 37.86 -23.81 14.38
N GLU A 814 37.64 -23.35 15.61
CA GLU A 814 37.91 -24.16 16.80
C GLU A 814 37.02 -25.40 16.89
N ILE A 815 35.74 -25.30 16.53
CA ILE A 815 34.83 -26.46 16.47
C ILE A 815 35.26 -27.43 15.36
N PHE A 816 35.60 -26.94 14.17
CA PHE A 816 36.07 -27.79 13.06
C PHE A 816 37.40 -28.48 13.36
N ALA A 817 38.23 -27.91 14.24
CA ALA A 817 39.49 -28.49 14.68
C ALA A 817 39.32 -29.60 15.73
N GLN A 818 38.12 -29.81 16.29
CA GLN A 818 37.90 -30.85 17.29
C GLN A 818 37.97 -32.26 16.69
N PRO A 819 38.47 -33.27 17.44
CA PRO A 819 38.69 -34.63 16.96
C PRO A 819 37.52 -35.27 16.20
N ALA A 820 36.27 -35.06 16.64
CA ALA A 820 35.07 -35.65 16.03
C ALA A 820 34.87 -35.24 14.56
N LEU A 821 35.26 -34.01 14.18
CA LEU A 821 35.26 -33.55 12.79
C LEU A 821 36.65 -33.69 12.14
N ALA A 822 37.69 -33.30 12.85
CA ALA A 822 39.05 -33.15 12.32
C ALA A 822 39.71 -34.46 11.86
N LYS A 823 39.43 -35.58 12.54
CA LYS A 823 40.07 -36.86 12.24
C LYS A 823 39.59 -37.45 10.92
N GLU A 824 38.27 -37.59 10.78
CA GLU A 824 37.69 -38.36 9.67
C GLU A 824 37.15 -37.49 8.53
N PHE A 825 36.61 -36.30 8.83
CA PHE A 825 35.79 -35.54 7.89
C PHE A 825 36.49 -34.28 7.36
N ALA A 826 36.98 -33.41 8.24
CA ALA A 826 37.46 -32.07 7.88
C ALA A 826 38.77 -32.12 7.08
N GLY A 827 38.75 -31.67 5.82
CA GLY A 827 39.93 -31.49 4.96
C GLY A 827 40.59 -30.12 5.14
N ALA A 828 41.04 -29.49 4.06
CA ALA A 828 41.50 -28.09 4.05
C ALA A 828 40.33 -27.09 4.21
N GLU A 829 40.60 -25.95 4.84
CA GLU A 829 39.67 -24.82 4.93
C GLU A 829 39.55 -24.17 3.54
N LEU A 830 38.32 -24.01 3.05
CA LEU A 830 38.02 -23.43 1.73
C LEU A 830 37.70 -21.94 1.81
N SER A 831 36.99 -21.52 2.87
CA SER A 831 36.55 -20.15 3.10
C SER A 831 36.44 -19.91 4.61
N PRO A 832 37.00 -18.82 5.17
CA PRO A 832 37.80 -17.77 4.53
C PRO A 832 39.13 -18.22 3.90
N GLY A 833 39.66 -19.36 4.34
CA GLY A 833 40.99 -19.86 3.96
C GLY A 833 41.97 -19.69 5.11
N SER A 834 42.88 -20.66 5.25
CA SER A 834 43.81 -20.74 6.39
C SER A 834 44.83 -19.60 6.46
N ASP A 835 44.99 -18.84 5.37
CA ASP A 835 45.86 -17.66 5.26
C ASP A 835 45.31 -16.44 6.03
N LYS A 836 43.99 -16.36 6.22
CA LYS A 836 43.33 -15.19 6.83
C LYS A 836 43.23 -15.38 8.34
N THR A 837 44.19 -14.85 9.07
CA THR A 837 44.34 -15.07 10.52
C THR A 837 44.25 -13.79 11.33
N THR A 838 44.63 -12.65 10.76
CA THR A 838 44.59 -11.36 11.48
C THR A 838 43.18 -10.79 11.52
N ASP A 839 42.89 -9.93 12.51
CA ASP A 839 41.60 -9.23 12.60
C ASP A 839 41.27 -8.47 11.31
N LYS A 840 42.27 -7.84 10.69
CA LYS A 840 42.12 -7.12 9.43
C LYS A 840 41.71 -8.03 8.27
N ASP A 841 42.29 -9.24 8.19
CA ASP A 841 41.97 -10.20 7.14
C ASP A 841 40.55 -10.75 7.31
N LEU A 842 40.14 -11.03 8.55
CA LEU A 842 38.80 -11.50 8.88
C LEU A 842 37.75 -10.42 8.57
N ASP A 843 38.00 -9.17 8.95
CA ASP A 843 37.13 -8.05 8.62
C ASP A 843 37.02 -7.86 7.10
N ALA A 844 38.15 -7.94 6.37
CA ALA A 844 38.15 -7.85 4.91
C ALA A 844 37.34 -8.98 4.25
N PHE A 845 37.44 -10.20 4.77
CA PHE A 845 36.63 -11.33 4.33
C PHE A 845 35.14 -11.10 4.59
N VAL A 846 34.75 -10.67 5.79
CA VAL A 846 33.33 -10.42 6.11
C VAL A 846 32.76 -9.33 5.22
N ARG A 847 33.51 -8.24 4.96
CA ARG A 847 33.07 -7.20 4.00
C ARG A 847 32.85 -7.76 2.60
N ALA A 848 33.75 -8.63 2.14
CA ALA A 848 33.69 -9.20 0.80
C ALA A 848 32.59 -10.27 0.63
N MET A 849 32.31 -11.05 1.67
CA MET A 849 31.53 -12.30 1.56
C MET A 849 30.33 -12.41 2.49
N GLY A 850 30.22 -11.56 3.52
CA GLY A 850 29.09 -11.59 4.46
C GLY A 850 27.78 -11.29 3.74
N ASP A 851 26.72 -11.97 4.16
CA ASP A 851 25.40 -11.85 3.56
C ASP A 851 24.26 -11.93 4.57
N SER A 852 23.10 -11.43 4.17
CA SER A 852 21.89 -11.46 5.00
C SER A 852 21.46 -12.91 5.25
N ALA A 853 21.11 -13.23 6.49
CA ALA A 853 20.33 -14.43 6.83
C ALA A 853 18.82 -14.25 6.53
N TYR A 854 18.46 -13.10 5.96
CA TYR A 854 17.13 -12.69 5.54
C TYR A 854 16.13 -12.59 6.69
N HIS A 855 16.55 -11.92 7.74
CA HIS A 855 15.78 -11.61 8.95
C HIS A 855 15.54 -10.10 9.14
N PRO A 856 15.18 -9.31 8.11
CA PRO A 856 14.91 -7.89 8.30
C PRO A 856 13.68 -7.69 9.21
N SER A 857 13.81 -6.75 10.14
CA SER A 857 12.83 -6.47 11.19
C SER A 857 12.92 -5.01 11.67
N CYS A 858 12.05 -4.64 12.62
CA CYS A 858 12.16 -3.44 13.45
C CYS A 858 11.86 -2.08 12.80
N THR A 859 11.48 -2.05 11.52
CA THR A 859 11.24 -0.83 10.73
C THR A 859 9.98 -0.04 11.08
N CYS A 860 9.08 -0.62 11.88
CA CYS A 860 7.89 0.03 12.42
C CYS A 860 7.79 -0.25 13.93
N ARG A 861 8.91 -0.09 14.64
CA ARG A 861 9.09 -0.54 16.02
C ARG A 861 7.93 -0.20 16.96
N MET A 862 7.64 -1.14 17.84
CA MET A 862 6.72 -0.97 18.95
C MET A 862 7.37 -0.21 20.10
N GLY A 863 6.63 0.67 20.77
CA GLY A 863 7.11 1.39 21.94
C GLY A 863 6.17 2.50 22.42
N GLN A 864 6.61 3.24 23.44
CA GLN A 864 5.80 4.27 24.12
C GLN A 864 5.97 5.68 23.55
N TYR A 865 7.10 5.96 22.88
CA TYR A 865 7.50 7.33 22.53
C TYR A 865 7.48 7.53 21.01
N PRO A 866 6.38 8.02 20.40
CA PRO A 866 6.29 8.17 18.94
C PRO A 866 7.35 9.12 18.36
N ASP A 867 7.68 10.19 19.07
CA ASP A 867 8.70 11.14 18.64
C ASP A 867 10.13 10.68 18.94
N GLY A 868 10.30 9.75 19.88
CA GLY A 868 11.62 9.38 20.40
C GLY A 868 12.42 10.57 20.96
N ARG A 869 13.65 10.29 21.40
CA ARG A 869 14.60 11.34 21.78
C ARG A 869 15.61 11.56 20.68
N LYS A 870 16.13 12.79 20.56
CA LYS A 870 17.28 13.04 19.69
C LYS A 870 18.51 12.31 20.21
N VAL A 871 19.31 11.81 19.27
CA VAL A 871 20.59 11.18 19.57
C VAL A 871 21.65 12.25 19.86
N THR A 872 22.48 12.02 20.87
CA THR A 872 23.61 12.89 21.20
C THR A 872 24.74 12.75 20.18
N GLU A 873 25.69 13.68 20.15
CA GLU A 873 26.82 13.60 19.22
C GLU A 873 27.71 12.38 19.50
N ASP A 874 27.98 12.08 20.78
CA ASP A 874 28.75 10.90 21.17
C ASP A 874 28.07 9.60 20.73
N GLU A 875 26.75 9.49 20.87
CA GLU A 875 25.99 8.33 20.40
C GLU A 875 25.96 8.21 18.88
N ARG A 876 25.93 9.34 18.17
CA ARG A 876 26.02 9.38 16.70
C ARG A 876 27.37 8.85 16.25
N GLN A 877 28.46 9.26 16.90
CA GLN A 877 29.81 8.78 16.62
C GLN A 877 29.96 7.29 16.95
N ALA A 878 29.44 6.84 18.09
CA ALA A 878 29.53 5.45 18.52
C ALA A 878 28.71 4.47 17.66
N ARG A 879 27.52 4.88 17.19
CA ARG A 879 26.62 4.02 16.38
C ARG A 879 26.90 4.08 14.88
N GLY A 880 27.66 5.08 14.44
CA GLY A 880 27.97 5.32 13.03
C GLY A 880 26.80 5.92 12.25
N TYR A 881 25.74 5.15 11.98
CA TYR A 881 24.51 5.63 11.33
C TYR A 881 23.39 5.83 12.35
N VAL A 882 22.59 6.89 12.19
CA VAL A 882 21.54 7.25 13.16
C VAL A 882 20.17 7.50 12.55
N GLY A 883 19.99 7.16 11.27
CA GLY A 883 18.72 7.47 10.61
C GLY A 883 18.45 8.98 10.60
N ASN A 884 17.22 9.36 10.91
CA ASN A 884 16.82 10.74 11.16
C ASN A 884 17.24 11.30 12.54
N GLY A 885 18.12 10.61 13.27
CA GLY A 885 18.69 11.09 14.52
C GLY A 885 17.75 10.98 15.72
N ARG A 886 16.77 10.08 15.69
CA ARG A 886 15.87 9.80 16.82
C ARG A 886 16.01 8.37 17.32
N ILE A 887 16.50 8.23 18.56
CA ILE A 887 16.46 6.98 19.30
C ILE A 887 15.08 6.82 19.92
N ASP A 888 14.61 5.59 19.93
CA ASP A 888 13.36 5.17 20.55
C ASP A 888 12.05 5.65 19.91
N ALA A 889 12.10 6.32 18.75
CA ALA A 889 10.92 6.73 17.99
C ALA A 889 10.06 5.52 17.62
N ALA A 890 8.91 5.39 18.27
CA ALA A 890 7.97 4.30 18.07
C ALA A 890 7.02 4.59 16.90
N VAL A 891 6.69 3.55 16.13
CA VAL A 891 5.66 3.63 15.08
C VAL A 891 4.37 3.01 15.58
N THR A 892 4.47 1.92 16.34
CA THR A 892 3.33 1.23 16.91
C THR A 892 3.33 1.27 18.43
N ARG A 893 2.13 1.19 18.99
CA ARG A 893 1.88 1.01 20.43
C ARG A 893 2.03 -0.48 20.82
N PRO A 894 2.11 -0.81 22.11
CA PRO A 894 2.09 -2.21 22.58
C PRO A 894 0.91 -3.05 22.12
N ASP A 895 -0.21 -2.42 21.75
CA ASP A 895 -1.37 -3.09 21.15
C ASP A 895 -1.31 -3.15 19.61
N CYS A 896 -0.16 -2.88 19.00
CA CYS A 896 0.08 -2.91 17.56
C CYS A 896 -0.61 -1.81 16.74
N LYS A 897 -1.31 -0.84 17.36
CA LYS A 897 -1.87 0.31 16.63
C LYS A 897 -0.79 1.29 16.23
N VAL A 898 -0.95 1.92 15.07
CA VAL A 898 -0.07 3.01 14.62
C VAL A 898 -0.32 4.26 15.47
N TRP A 899 0.74 4.89 15.95
CA TRP A 899 0.64 6.08 16.79
C TRP A 899 -0.09 7.22 16.06
N GLY A 900 -1.07 7.82 16.73
CA GLY A 900 -1.85 8.96 16.23
C GLY A 900 -2.92 8.62 15.19
N LEU A 901 -3.09 7.34 14.84
CA LEU A 901 -4.04 6.89 13.83
C LEU A 901 -5.06 5.89 14.40
N GLU A 902 -6.26 5.91 13.84
CA GLU A 902 -7.35 5.00 14.20
C GLU A 902 -7.59 3.96 13.11
N GLY A 903 -8.06 2.77 13.49
CA GLY A 903 -8.41 1.72 12.52
C GLY A 903 -7.22 1.14 11.75
N LEU A 904 -5.98 1.41 12.17
CA LEU A 904 -4.76 0.91 11.53
C LEU A 904 -3.84 0.22 12.53
N ARG A 905 -3.48 -1.03 12.25
CA ARG A 905 -2.44 -1.79 12.96
C ARG A 905 -1.36 -2.29 12.02
N ILE A 906 -0.22 -2.63 12.61
CA ILE A 906 0.84 -3.36 11.92
C ILE A 906 1.15 -4.60 12.75
N VAL A 907 1.18 -5.75 12.10
CA VAL A 907 1.47 -7.03 12.73
C VAL A 907 2.32 -7.84 11.76
N ASP A 908 3.63 -7.69 11.89
CA ASP A 908 4.66 -8.46 11.17
C ASP A 908 6.04 -8.24 11.83
N ALA A 909 7.14 -8.57 11.14
CA ALA A 909 8.49 -8.39 11.68
C ALA A 909 8.89 -6.92 11.91
N SER A 910 8.23 -5.96 11.27
CA SER A 910 8.53 -4.53 11.39
C SER A 910 8.30 -3.99 12.80
N ILE A 911 7.35 -4.55 13.56
CA ILE A 911 6.97 -4.03 14.88
C ILE A 911 7.89 -4.47 16.01
N MET A 912 8.80 -5.41 15.77
CA MET A 912 9.77 -5.84 16.78
C MET A 912 10.58 -4.61 17.27
N PRO A 913 10.66 -4.32 18.59
CA PRO A 913 11.49 -3.22 19.08
C PRO A 913 12.97 -3.38 18.71
N SER A 914 13.47 -4.62 18.84
CA SER A 914 14.82 -5.06 18.52
C SER A 914 14.79 -6.50 18.01
N ILE A 915 15.76 -6.91 17.18
CA ILE A 915 15.82 -8.27 16.64
C ILE A 915 16.10 -9.31 17.75
N ILE A 916 15.53 -10.51 17.66
CA ILE A 916 15.70 -11.59 18.64
C ILE A 916 16.80 -12.56 18.22
N SER A 917 17.23 -13.42 19.15
CA SER A 917 18.33 -14.36 18.92
C SER A 917 17.90 -15.63 18.21
N GLY A 918 17.57 -15.51 16.92
CA GLY A 918 17.18 -16.63 16.07
C GLY A 918 16.41 -16.24 14.82
N ASN A 919 15.93 -17.24 14.08
CA ASN A 919 15.15 -17.03 12.86
C ASN A 919 13.77 -16.43 13.17
N LEU A 920 13.30 -15.51 12.32
CA LEU A 920 12.14 -14.67 12.67
C LEU A 920 10.76 -15.26 12.35
N ASN A 921 10.67 -16.40 11.65
CA ASN A 921 9.38 -16.92 11.22
C ASN A 921 8.45 -17.31 12.39
N ALA A 922 8.98 -18.03 13.39
CA ALA A 922 8.19 -18.39 14.57
C ALA A 922 7.84 -17.17 15.44
N PRO A 923 8.78 -16.25 15.76
CA PRO A 923 8.47 -15.00 16.44
C PRO A 923 7.36 -14.18 15.76
N VAL A 924 7.38 -14.08 14.43
CA VAL A 924 6.34 -13.35 13.66
C VAL A 924 4.98 -14.04 13.78
N MET A 925 4.92 -15.37 13.72
CA MET A 925 3.66 -16.10 13.93
C MET A 925 3.17 -15.95 15.38
N MET A 926 4.07 -15.96 16.38
CA MET A 926 3.72 -15.69 17.77
C MET A 926 3.17 -14.26 17.97
N LEU A 927 3.82 -13.26 17.37
CA LEU A 927 3.34 -11.87 17.35
C LEU A 927 1.91 -11.79 16.82
N ALA A 928 1.62 -12.47 15.71
CA ALA A 928 0.30 -12.50 15.10
C ALA A 928 -0.75 -13.26 15.94
N GLU A 929 -0.37 -14.39 16.54
CA GLU A 929 -1.20 -15.13 17.49
C GLU A 929 -1.61 -14.24 18.66
N ARG A 930 -0.65 -13.54 19.27
CA ARG A 930 -0.95 -12.66 20.38
C ARG A 930 -1.73 -11.42 19.97
N ALA A 931 -1.35 -10.78 18.86
CA ALA A 931 -2.03 -9.60 18.34
C ALA A 931 -3.50 -9.90 18.03
N SER A 932 -3.85 -11.10 17.56
CA SER A 932 -5.25 -11.45 17.33
C SER A 932 -6.09 -11.42 18.61
N ASP A 933 -5.52 -11.85 19.74
CA ASP A 933 -6.24 -11.77 21.02
C ASP A 933 -6.35 -10.34 21.51
N LEU A 934 -5.31 -9.51 21.33
CA LEU A 934 -5.37 -8.08 21.68
C LEU A 934 -6.47 -7.35 20.88
N ILE A 935 -6.53 -7.61 19.56
CA ILE A 935 -7.55 -7.08 18.67
C ILE A 935 -8.94 -7.54 19.14
N LEU A 936 -9.15 -8.86 19.26
CA LEU A 936 -10.46 -9.40 19.66
C LEU A 936 -10.86 -8.96 21.07
N SER A 937 -9.90 -8.80 21.99
CA SER A 937 -10.19 -8.34 23.35
C SER A 937 -10.73 -6.92 23.36
N GLU A 938 -10.13 -6.03 22.57
CA GLU A 938 -10.62 -4.68 22.42
C GLU A 938 -12.01 -4.65 21.79
N HIS A 939 -12.25 -5.47 20.76
CA HIS A 939 -13.52 -5.45 20.01
C HIS A 939 -14.68 -6.06 20.77
N THR A 940 -14.41 -7.05 21.62
CA THR A 940 -15.42 -7.76 22.43
C THR A 940 -15.56 -7.21 23.84
N GLY A 941 -14.60 -6.40 24.32
CA GLY A 941 -14.50 -5.95 25.70
C GLY A 941 -14.13 -7.05 26.70
N GLN A 942 -13.83 -8.27 26.24
CA GLN A 942 -13.42 -9.40 27.07
C GLN A 942 -11.91 -9.59 26.98
N ASN A 943 -11.22 -9.82 28.09
CA ASN A 943 -9.80 -10.16 28.01
C ASN A 943 -9.64 -11.61 27.51
N LEU A 944 -9.21 -11.75 26.25
CA LEU A 944 -8.95 -13.03 25.60
C LEU A 944 -7.47 -13.43 25.65
N THR A 945 -6.60 -12.60 26.25
CA THR A 945 -5.17 -12.89 26.29
C THR A 945 -4.86 -14.09 27.18
N LEU A 946 -3.87 -14.89 26.76
CA LEU A 946 -3.45 -16.07 27.49
C LEU A 946 -2.68 -15.69 28.76
N PRO A 947 -2.81 -16.48 29.85
CA PRO A 947 -2.07 -16.22 31.09
C PRO A 947 -0.56 -16.39 30.88
N SER A 948 0.22 -15.55 31.58
CA SER A 948 1.68 -15.60 31.56
C SER A 948 2.21 -16.97 31.98
N SER A 949 3.21 -17.48 31.25
CA SER A 949 3.93 -18.70 31.60
C SER A 949 4.84 -18.51 32.83
N LYS A 950 5.05 -19.59 33.57
CA LYS A 950 6.04 -19.70 34.66
C LYS A 950 7.23 -20.58 34.30
N ALA A 951 7.35 -20.96 33.01
CA ALA A 951 8.43 -21.80 32.53
C ALA A 951 9.79 -21.14 32.84
N LYS A 952 10.75 -21.96 33.27
CA LYS A 952 12.07 -21.47 33.65
C LYS A 952 12.90 -21.17 32.41
N VAL A 953 13.95 -20.38 32.58
CA VAL A 953 14.96 -20.16 31.53
C VAL A 953 16.28 -20.61 32.11
N TRP A 954 17.01 -21.40 31.35
CA TRP A 954 18.32 -21.87 31.75
C TRP A 954 19.30 -20.71 31.92
N ARG A 955 20.28 -20.89 32.80
CA ARG A 955 21.41 -19.98 32.99
C ARG A 955 22.70 -20.80 33.01
N PRO A 956 23.81 -20.26 32.49
CA PRO A 956 25.10 -20.94 32.54
C PRO A 956 25.52 -21.23 33.97
N LYS A 957 26.17 -22.38 34.19
CA LYS A 957 26.73 -22.72 35.50
C LYS A 957 27.86 -21.77 35.87
N HIS A 958 28.64 -21.37 34.86
CA HIS A 958 29.76 -20.43 34.99
C HIS A 958 29.50 -19.18 34.16
N PRO A 959 28.62 -18.26 34.61
CA PRO A 959 28.31 -17.04 33.86
C PRO A 959 29.55 -16.17 33.58
N GLU A 960 30.54 -16.21 34.47
CA GLU A 960 31.84 -15.54 34.34
C GLU A 960 32.76 -16.13 33.27
N ARG A 961 32.37 -17.24 32.64
CA ARG A 961 33.08 -17.89 31.53
C ARG A 961 32.25 -17.82 30.25
N GLN A 962 32.93 -17.91 29.11
CA GLN A 962 32.27 -17.91 27.80
C GLN A 962 31.57 -19.25 27.49
N ARG A 963 32.06 -20.34 28.08
CA ARG A 963 31.47 -21.69 28.01
C ARG A 963 31.76 -22.45 29.31
N ASP A 964 30.94 -23.46 29.61
CA ASP A 964 31.06 -24.24 30.86
C ASP A 964 32.23 -25.25 30.84
N GLY A 965 32.57 -25.81 29.67
CA GLY A 965 33.62 -26.82 29.50
C GLY A 965 34.96 -26.25 29.00
N ASN A 966 35.97 -27.12 28.86
CA ASN A 966 37.25 -26.79 28.22
C ASN A 966 37.34 -27.49 26.86
N PRO A 967 37.85 -26.81 25.82
CA PRO A 967 38.04 -27.44 24.52
C PRO A 967 39.16 -28.50 24.58
N VAL A 968 38.97 -29.63 23.91
CA VAL A 968 40.00 -30.67 23.74
C VAL A 968 41.15 -30.14 22.89
N VAL A 969 40.83 -29.46 21.79
CA VAL A 969 41.78 -28.71 20.97
C VAL A 969 41.49 -27.23 21.13
N LYS A 970 42.41 -26.48 21.72
CA LYS A 970 42.31 -25.03 21.83
C LYS A 970 43.12 -24.36 20.73
N LEU A 971 42.49 -23.58 19.87
CA LEU A 971 43.22 -22.75 18.91
C LEU A 971 43.67 -21.47 19.63
N THR A 972 44.96 -21.16 19.60
CA THR A 972 45.46 -19.86 20.06
C THR A 972 45.02 -18.79 19.07
N SER A 973 44.45 -17.71 19.60
CA SER A 973 43.86 -16.58 18.87
C SER A 973 44.76 -15.92 17.85
#